data_AF-A0A9P9EMF6-F1
#
_entry.id   AF-A0A9P9EMF6-F1
#
_cell.length_a   1.000
_cell.length_b   1.000
_cell.length_c   1.000
_cell.angle_alpha   90.00
_cell.angle_beta   90.00
_cell.angle_gamma   90.00
#
_symmetry.space_group_name_H-M   'P 1'
#
loop_
_entity.id
_entity.type
_entity.pdbx_description
1 polymer ?
#
loop_
_entity_poly.entity_id
_entity_poly.type
_entity_poly.pdbx_seq_one_letter_code
_entity_poly.pdbx_strand_id
1 'polypeptide(L)'
;MAQEMQVGRLDLTSRAIDLTTVLLRATTSSSSLMKGAWEIGQWLGRERVNQYELLDCMEKAKGLAFANKSGQQFFDKIIQGLDTVPVGPLFLQYSGSLGRLMAGDSNLSWIVSTVACLFQHHRDDMLVTETLTACIMEAHRSRGQEHDVVPRDRFTYDPEHTRVRAVVRKIVSSVWYNVVNVGCDTIPLPDELLSICPRGHYLDPAEFGMVINTIHACCPSKAILRTTHLLRDILLWLLLHYDGTIVVNVGGHIVYTADFGNAERELEVNVASPCPHDGDCSATGQASYKILRHVSGKFEDFLSGYIFSDFTDSTPRPGIRQKLYEVPRLYPIESPMRFQVVQTLVKRTSQSIMQWLLEVPLSPLAESPGFGAEPTRPAAEGETTVSLALGRVPSIINLNWGNAPAPCIIFSHLGEVDHTDQNHYDQDVRDTSRQSLAILLKYFPILKDLVSKVSADCRCSGCSRPQRSYPFTFGFESLRPGCLKRIALEEVMLLLAHGVADGFEVDTVSSVSDTTWIVEGMATLILELVRDGKVAWDTWFTLASCVYLGCPFHKPVGPMDPAFGGTAIAAIQYGDLAAQAPWLDLTCELAVRGCFRLVGSRGRLGVVTRSHDDHMQFRSVEENFAIIETENTEDASPFCSRYKKAALSVDQRLIVDNDESSIKTDMILYQTDNKFYRLSFRIKTKNHRRIVDPSDALSAVIRMSPSITCQHGDQPPEISPLNAKIYTMDEVVGRWPDVVREYTGSTARSGAPKSGIFHLTRVLDTHLKKNIALALSVSPVAVPNYPKVACTSCMLDHAGKVARTPFREGEGGEPADRYIINLSARLAGQDGRMRQGLIE
;
A
#
# COMPACT_ATOMS: atom_id res chain seq x y z
N MET A 1 49.49 -40.47 4.19
CA MET A 1 48.15 -40.61 4.83
C MET A 1 47.75 -39.45 5.76
N ALA A 2 48.66 -38.66 6.34
CA ALA A 2 48.27 -37.46 7.12
C ALA A 2 48.17 -36.15 6.31
N GLN A 3 48.70 -36.11 5.08
CA GLN A 3 48.68 -34.91 4.22
C GLN A 3 47.45 -34.83 3.29
N GLU A 4 46.84 -35.95 2.90
CA GLU A 4 45.62 -35.95 2.07
C GLU A 4 44.36 -35.58 2.85
N MET A 5 44.33 -35.81 4.16
CA MET A 5 43.23 -35.38 5.05
C MET A 5 43.22 -33.87 5.33
N GLN A 6 44.35 -33.18 5.13
CA GLN A 6 44.41 -31.71 5.26
C GLN A 6 44.02 -31.00 3.96
N VAL A 7 44.33 -31.57 2.79
CA VAL A 7 43.88 -31.02 1.49
C VAL A 7 42.36 -31.18 1.32
N GLY A 8 41.76 -32.29 1.79
CA GLY A 8 40.31 -32.47 1.79
C GLY A 8 39.53 -31.59 2.78
N ARG A 9 40.17 -31.14 3.87
CA ARG A 9 39.55 -30.20 4.84
C ARG A 9 39.71 -28.73 4.45
N LEU A 10 40.74 -28.39 3.68
CA LEU A 10 40.95 -27.06 3.10
C LEU A 10 40.06 -26.82 1.86
N ASP A 11 39.70 -27.84 1.09
CA ASP A 11 38.81 -27.68 -0.07
C ASP A 11 37.33 -27.48 0.36
N LEU A 12 36.87 -28.13 1.44
CA LEU A 12 35.51 -27.97 1.99
C LEU A 12 35.26 -26.63 2.69
N THR A 13 36.28 -26.05 3.35
CA THR A 13 36.21 -24.69 3.88
C THR A 13 36.36 -23.62 2.79
N SER A 14 36.92 -23.98 1.63
CA SER A 14 37.05 -23.07 0.48
C SER A 14 35.85 -23.04 -0.47
N ARG A 15 34.88 -23.95 -0.32
CA ARG A 15 33.68 -24.05 -1.19
C ARG A 15 32.37 -23.59 -0.56
N ALA A 16 32.36 -23.31 0.74
CA ALA A 16 31.29 -22.57 1.42
C ALA A 16 31.37 -21.03 1.15
N ILE A 17 32.06 -20.63 0.08
CA ILE A 17 32.68 -19.30 -0.10
C ILE A 17 32.01 -18.46 -1.19
N ASP A 18 30.74 -18.66 -1.53
CA ASP A 18 30.06 -17.70 -2.42
C ASP A 18 29.13 -16.76 -1.66
N LEU A 19 28.11 -17.26 -0.96
CA LEU A 19 27.30 -16.36 -0.14
C LEU A 19 27.94 -16.04 1.21
N THR A 20 28.66 -16.97 1.84
CA THR A 20 29.40 -16.70 3.08
C THR A 20 30.58 -15.78 2.83
N THR A 21 31.17 -15.77 1.63
CA THR A 21 32.19 -14.78 1.22
C THR A 21 31.57 -13.51 0.70
N VAL A 22 30.33 -13.51 0.18
CA VAL A 22 29.58 -12.27 0.02
C VAL A 22 29.23 -11.69 1.39
N LEU A 23 28.88 -12.49 2.39
CA LEU A 23 28.60 -12.09 3.78
C LEU A 23 29.88 -11.73 4.59
N LEU A 24 31.02 -12.41 4.37
CA LEU A 24 32.34 -12.16 4.99
C LEU A 24 33.23 -11.18 4.20
N ARG A 25 33.03 -11.00 2.88
CA ARG A 25 33.57 -9.85 2.11
C ARG A 25 32.70 -8.62 2.28
N ALA A 26 31.40 -8.76 2.55
CA ALA A 26 30.55 -7.65 2.93
C ALA A 26 31.01 -6.96 4.22
N THR A 27 31.70 -7.67 5.12
CA THR A 27 32.32 -7.06 6.31
C THR A 27 33.68 -6.42 6.04
N THR A 28 34.26 -6.51 4.82
CA THR A 28 35.64 -6.08 4.54
C THR A 28 35.85 -5.11 3.37
N SER A 29 34.83 -4.67 2.61
CA SER A 29 35.00 -3.56 1.63
C SER A 29 33.72 -2.77 1.26
N SER A 30 33.86 -1.44 1.26
CA SER A 30 33.01 -0.32 0.76
C SER A 30 31.49 -0.34 1.05
N SER A 31 31.08 0.64 1.86
CA SER A 31 29.74 1.16 2.27
C SER A 31 28.41 0.50 1.82
N SER A 32 28.24 0.01 0.60
CA SER A 32 26.99 -0.62 0.13
C SER A 32 26.87 -2.10 0.51
N LEU A 33 27.99 -2.83 0.59
CA LEU A 33 28.00 -4.26 0.90
C LEU A 33 27.82 -4.54 2.41
N MET A 34 28.45 -3.73 3.27
CA MET A 34 28.23 -3.78 4.73
C MET A 34 26.76 -3.56 5.08
N LYS A 35 26.06 -2.70 4.32
CA LYS A 35 24.64 -2.43 4.50
C LYS A 35 23.80 -3.67 4.20
N GLY A 36 24.07 -4.39 3.11
CA GLY A 36 23.38 -5.64 2.77
C GLY A 36 23.54 -6.73 3.83
N ALA A 37 24.76 -6.93 4.36
CA ALA A 37 24.99 -7.89 5.44
C ALA A 37 24.30 -7.51 6.75
N TRP A 38 24.30 -6.22 7.10
CA TRP A 38 23.55 -5.70 8.25
C TRP A 38 22.04 -5.96 8.10
N GLU A 39 21.47 -5.69 6.93
CA GLU A 39 20.05 -5.90 6.66
C GLU A 39 19.65 -7.38 6.68
N ILE A 40 20.52 -8.29 6.21
CA ILE A 40 20.32 -9.75 6.38
C ILE A 40 20.34 -10.13 7.86
N GLY A 41 21.31 -9.62 8.63
CA GLY A 41 21.39 -9.88 10.07
C GLY A 41 20.12 -9.44 10.81
N GLN A 42 19.62 -8.25 10.49
CA GLN A 42 18.34 -7.75 11.00
C GLN A 42 17.16 -8.60 10.55
N TRP A 43 17.14 -9.04 9.29
CA TRP A 43 16.09 -9.92 8.78
C TRP A 43 16.06 -11.27 9.51
N LEU A 44 17.22 -11.92 9.72
CA LEU A 44 17.34 -13.16 10.49
C LEU A 44 16.79 -13.00 11.91
N GLY A 45 17.17 -11.92 12.59
CA GLY A 45 16.68 -11.61 13.94
C GLY A 45 15.17 -11.42 14.00
N ARG A 46 14.60 -10.67 13.05
CA ARG A 46 13.15 -10.38 13.00
C ARG A 46 12.32 -11.59 12.65
N GLU A 47 12.71 -12.33 11.62
CA GLU A 47 11.98 -13.53 11.20
C GLU A 47 12.21 -14.72 12.12
N ARG A 48 13.10 -14.57 13.13
CA ARG A 48 13.53 -15.60 14.07
C ARG A 48 14.05 -16.84 13.35
N VAL A 49 14.75 -16.63 12.24
CA VAL A 49 15.36 -17.69 11.43
C VAL A 49 16.77 -17.91 11.95
N ASN A 50 17.11 -19.17 12.22
CA ASN A 50 18.46 -19.52 12.58
C ASN A 50 19.38 -19.37 11.36
N GLN A 51 20.50 -18.66 11.50
CA GLN A 51 21.49 -18.49 10.44
C GLN A 51 21.95 -19.84 9.85
N TYR A 52 22.15 -20.87 10.68
CA TYR A 52 22.57 -22.19 10.21
C TYR A 52 21.50 -22.89 9.38
N GLU A 53 20.22 -22.72 9.71
CA GLU A 53 19.10 -23.28 8.93
C GLU A 53 18.98 -22.59 7.58
N LEU A 54 19.19 -21.27 7.54
CA LEU A 54 19.25 -20.53 6.27
C LEU A 54 20.42 -21.01 5.40
N LEU A 55 21.62 -21.12 5.98
CA LEU A 55 22.81 -21.59 5.24
C LEU A 55 22.62 -23.01 4.69
N ASP A 56 22.08 -23.92 5.50
CA ASP A 56 21.78 -25.28 5.05
C ASP A 56 20.77 -25.30 3.88
N CYS A 57 19.71 -24.49 3.97
CA CYS A 57 18.74 -24.34 2.90
C CYS A 57 19.38 -23.78 1.61
N MET A 58 20.24 -22.77 1.72
CA MET A 58 20.91 -22.15 0.58
C MET A 58 21.93 -23.08 -0.08
N GLU A 59 22.68 -23.86 0.70
CA GLU A 59 23.58 -24.90 0.16
C GLU A 59 22.81 -25.98 -0.60
N LYS A 60 21.67 -26.43 -0.06
CA LYS A 60 20.77 -27.37 -0.75
C LYS A 60 20.22 -26.80 -2.05
N ALA A 61 19.96 -25.49 -2.09
CA ALA A 61 19.36 -24.80 -3.23
C ALA A 61 20.36 -24.29 -4.29
N LYS A 62 21.66 -24.27 -4.00
CA LYS A 62 22.68 -23.67 -4.87
C LYS A 62 22.57 -24.25 -6.28
N GLY A 63 22.64 -23.46 -7.34
CA GLY A 63 22.93 -23.91 -8.73
C GLY A 63 21.99 -24.96 -9.33
N LEU A 64 20.69 -24.96 -8.99
CA LEU A 64 19.72 -25.81 -9.69
C LEU A 64 19.60 -25.41 -11.16
N ALA A 65 19.48 -24.10 -11.43
CA ALA A 65 19.39 -23.53 -12.77
C ALA A 65 20.06 -22.16 -12.83
N PHE A 66 20.46 -21.75 -14.03
CA PHE A 66 20.99 -20.43 -14.31
C PHE A 66 19.99 -19.62 -15.16
N ALA A 67 20.11 -18.31 -15.13
CA ALA A 67 19.29 -17.43 -15.95
C ALA A 67 19.75 -17.51 -17.42
N ASN A 68 18.80 -17.66 -18.35
CA ASN A 68 19.07 -17.36 -19.75
C ASN A 68 18.99 -15.83 -19.99
N LYS A 69 19.06 -15.38 -21.25
CA LYS A 69 18.97 -13.94 -21.58
C LYS A 69 17.70 -13.26 -21.04
N SER A 70 16.55 -13.93 -21.13
CA SER A 70 15.27 -13.41 -20.62
C SER A 70 15.26 -13.36 -19.09
N GLY A 71 15.78 -14.41 -18.44
CA GLY A 71 16.01 -14.44 -17.00
C GLY A 71 16.91 -13.31 -16.52
N GLN A 72 18.02 -13.06 -17.23
CA GLN A 72 18.96 -11.99 -16.88
C GLN A 72 18.29 -10.62 -16.98
N GLN A 73 17.48 -10.35 -18.01
CA GLN A 73 16.71 -9.11 -18.11
C GLN A 73 15.73 -8.92 -16.95
N PHE A 74 15.13 -10.01 -16.44
CA PHE A 74 14.29 -9.95 -15.26
C PHE A 74 15.09 -9.59 -14.00
N PHE A 75 16.24 -10.24 -13.77
CA PHE A 75 17.11 -9.91 -12.64
C PHE A 75 17.71 -8.51 -12.74
N ASP A 76 18.09 -8.08 -13.94
CA ASP A 76 18.56 -6.73 -14.20
C ASP A 76 17.50 -5.71 -13.82
N LYS A 77 16.19 -5.94 -14.05
CA LYS A 77 15.13 -5.04 -13.57
C LYS A 77 15.03 -4.95 -12.05
N ILE A 78 15.27 -6.06 -11.34
CA ILE A 78 15.28 -6.10 -9.86
C ILE A 78 16.50 -5.37 -9.31
N ILE A 79 17.64 -5.47 -10.01
CA ILE A 79 18.92 -4.88 -9.59
C ILE A 79 19.03 -3.41 -10.01
N GLN A 80 18.69 -3.08 -11.26
CA GLN A 80 18.81 -1.76 -11.90
C GLN A 80 17.62 -0.82 -11.65
N GLY A 81 16.57 -1.27 -10.96
CA GLY A 81 15.51 -0.39 -10.51
C GLY A 81 15.90 0.32 -9.21
N LEU A 82 16.11 1.64 -9.28
CA LEU A 82 15.97 2.68 -8.24
C LEU A 82 17.28 3.44 -7.91
N ASP A 83 17.57 4.48 -8.71
CA ASP A 83 18.31 5.64 -8.20
C ASP A 83 17.56 6.23 -6.98
N THR A 84 18.28 6.85 -6.05
CA THR A 84 17.67 7.59 -4.92
C THR A 84 16.88 8.78 -5.48
N VAL A 85 15.62 8.56 -5.85
CA VAL A 85 14.73 9.63 -6.29
C VAL A 85 14.06 10.22 -5.06
N PRO A 86 14.18 11.53 -4.80
CA PRO A 86 13.40 12.17 -3.74
C PRO A 86 11.91 12.04 -4.08
N VAL A 87 11.13 11.46 -3.17
CA VAL A 87 9.67 11.40 -3.29
C VAL A 87 9.10 12.18 -2.12
N GLY A 88 9.02 13.50 -2.28
CA GLY A 88 8.62 14.39 -1.19
C GLY A 88 9.79 14.67 -0.23
N PRO A 89 9.52 14.73 1.09
CA PRO A 89 10.52 14.90 2.14
C PRO A 89 11.12 13.58 2.64
N LEU A 90 10.46 12.44 2.39
CA LEU A 90 11.06 11.14 2.62
C LEU A 90 11.92 10.76 1.42
N PHE A 91 13.05 10.14 1.73
CA PHE A 91 14.00 9.67 0.74
C PHE A 91 13.81 8.17 0.58
N LEU A 92 14.04 7.68 -0.63
CA LEU A 92 14.01 6.25 -0.94
C LEU A 92 15.43 5.74 -1.07
N GLN A 93 15.71 4.60 -0.43
CA GLN A 93 16.93 3.85 -0.67
C GLN A 93 16.61 2.40 -1.00
N TYR A 94 17.53 1.77 -1.72
CA TYR A 94 17.52 0.34 -1.99
C TYR A 94 17.42 -0.49 -0.71
N SER A 95 16.54 -1.50 -0.72
CA SER A 95 16.49 -2.54 0.30
C SER A 95 17.53 -3.62 0.03
N GLY A 96 18.43 -3.87 0.96
CA GLY A 96 19.22 -5.10 1.05
C GLY A 96 18.38 -6.29 1.56
N SER A 97 17.15 -6.43 1.06
CA SER A 97 16.28 -7.56 1.40
C SER A 97 16.82 -8.87 0.81
N LEU A 98 16.60 -9.98 1.51
CA LEU A 98 17.10 -11.30 1.10
C LEU A 98 16.67 -11.65 -0.34
N GLY A 99 15.39 -11.45 -0.69
CA GLY A 99 14.90 -11.72 -2.04
C GLY A 99 15.62 -10.92 -3.14
N ARG A 100 15.95 -9.64 -2.92
CA ARG A 100 16.68 -8.82 -3.90
C ARG A 100 18.15 -9.20 -3.96
N LEU A 101 18.78 -9.54 -2.83
CA LEU A 101 20.16 -10.01 -2.80
C LEU A 101 20.32 -11.35 -3.53
N MET A 102 19.34 -12.26 -3.37
CA MET A 102 19.32 -13.53 -4.12
C MET A 102 19.16 -13.33 -5.63
N ALA A 103 18.45 -12.29 -6.07
CA ALA A 103 18.35 -11.95 -7.50
C ALA A 103 19.71 -11.59 -8.12
N GLY A 104 20.63 -11.02 -7.31
CA GLY A 104 22.00 -10.70 -7.73
C GLY A 104 22.98 -11.87 -7.66
N ASP A 105 22.64 -12.98 -7.01
CA ASP A 105 23.48 -14.17 -6.94
C ASP A 105 23.12 -15.17 -8.04
N SER A 106 24.02 -15.37 -9.01
CA SER A 106 23.85 -16.31 -10.12
C SER A 106 23.49 -17.75 -9.71
N ASN A 107 23.85 -18.20 -8.50
CA ASN A 107 23.55 -19.55 -8.02
C ASN A 107 22.17 -19.68 -7.36
N LEU A 108 21.54 -18.57 -6.99
CA LEU A 108 20.32 -18.54 -6.18
C LEU A 108 19.20 -17.73 -6.83
N SER A 109 19.51 -16.96 -7.88
CA SER A 109 18.55 -16.13 -8.60
C SER A 109 17.36 -16.93 -9.13
N TRP A 110 17.57 -18.20 -9.48
CA TRP A 110 16.51 -19.13 -9.88
C TRP A 110 15.40 -19.27 -8.83
N ILE A 111 15.68 -19.09 -7.55
CA ILE A 111 14.66 -19.11 -6.49
C ILE A 111 13.71 -17.93 -6.66
N VAL A 112 14.25 -16.74 -6.95
CA VAL A 112 13.48 -15.50 -7.11
C VAL A 112 12.58 -15.58 -8.34
N SER A 113 13.12 -16.03 -9.48
CA SER A 113 12.33 -16.24 -10.70
C SER A 113 11.30 -17.35 -10.54
N THR A 114 11.61 -18.46 -9.86
CA THR A 114 10.64 -19.54 -9.59
C THR A 114 9.47 -19.02 -8.78
N VAL A 115 9.73 -18.29 -7.70
CA VAL A 115 8.67 -17.67 -6.88
C VAL A 115 7.84 -16.68 -7.70
N ALA A 116 8.48 -15.82 -8.49
CA ALA A 116 7.78 -14.86 -9.35
C ALA A 116 6.93 -15.53 -10.45
N CYS A 117 7.44 -16.60 -11.08
CA CYS A 117 6.70 -17.41 -12.04
C CYS A 117 5.47 -18.06 -11.41
N LEU A 118 5.62 -18.68 -10.24
CA LEU A 118 4.49 -19.30 -9.56
C LEU A 118 3.45 -18.24 -9.16
N PHE A 119 3.88 -17.06 -8.68
CA PHE A 119 2.95 -15.97 -8.38
C PHE A 119 2.25 -15.36 -9.62
N GLN A 120 2.72 -15.59 -10.85
CA GLN A 120 1.93 -15.21 -12.04
C GLN A 120 0.61 -16.01 -12.16
N HIS A 121 0.55 -17.20 -11.56
CA HIS A 121 -0.58 -18.11 -11.72
C HIS A 121 -1.23 -18.52 -10.39
N HIS A 122 -0.50 -18.41 -9.27
CA HIS A 122 -0.92 -18.87 -7.95
C HIS A 122 -0.79 -17.76 -6.91
N ARG A 123 -1.89 -17.42 -6.24
CA ARG A 123 -1.94 -16.42 -5.16
C ARG A 123 -1.60 -17.01 -3.79
N ASP A 124 -1.68 -18.33 -3.66
CA ASP A 124 -1.50 -19.06 -2.42
C ASP A 124 0.00 -19.17 -2.06
N ASP A 125 0.40 -18.52 -0.98
CA ASP A 125 1.78 -18.50 -0.50
C ASP A 125 2.26 -19.86 -0.02
N MET A 126 1.36 -20.70 0.51
CA MET A 126 1.67 -22.05 0.94
C MET A 126 1.97 -22.95 -0.24
N LEU A 127 1.20 -22.85 -1.32
CA LEU A 127 1.46 -23.58 -2.55
C LEU A 127 2.82 -23.23 -3.15
N VAL A 128 3.13 -21.93 -3.24
CA VAL A 128 4.43 -21.46 -3.74
C VAL A 128 5.58 -21.96 -2.85
N THR A 129 5.37 -21.94 -1.53
CA THR A 129 6.33 -22.45 -0.53
C THR A 129 6.58 -23.95 -0.70
N GLU A 130 5.53 -24.75 -0.85
CA GLU A 130 5.64 -26.20 -1.02
C GLU A 130 6.34 -26.55 -2.34
N THR A 131 6.00 -25.86 -3.43
CA THR A 131 6.62 -26.07 -4.74
C THR A 131 8.11 -25.73 -4.72
N LEU A 132 8.48 -24.59 -4.15
CA LEU A 132 9.89 -24.21 -4.02
C LEU A 132 10.66 -25.17 -3.11
N THR A 133 10.05 -25.61 -2.00
CA THR A 133 10.68 -26.59 -1.08
C THR A 133 10.95 -27.90 -1.83
N ALA A 134 9.99 -28.39 -2.60
CA ALA A 134 10.16 -29.59 -3.42
C ALA A 134 11.30 -29.43 -4.44
N CYS A 135 11.39 -28.29 -5.13
CA CYS A 135 12.49 -27.99 -6.06
C CYS A 135 13.86 -28.04 -5.38
N ILE A 136 14.00 -27.42 -4.20
CA ILE A 136 15.26 -27.41 -3.44
C ILE A 136 15.65 -28.82 -3.00
N MET A 137 14.69 -29.61 -2.50
CA MET A 137 14.95 -30.97 -2.04
C MET A 137 15.31 -31.90 -3.19
N GLU A 138 14.70 -31.71 -4.37
CA GLU A 138 15.02 -32.49 -5.57
C GLU A 138 16.41 -32.15 -6.14
N ALA A 139 16.75 -30.86 -6.15
CA ALA A 139 18.09 -30.38 -6.52
C ALA A 139 19.18 -30.99 -5.62
N HIS A 140 18.93 -31.02 -4.31
CA HIS A 140 19.86 -31.58 -3.35
C HIS A 140 20.04 -33.09 -3.54
N ARG A 141 18.94 -33.85 -3.68
CA ARG A 141 18.97 -35.30 -3.90
C ARG A 141 19.72 -35.67 -5.17
N SER A 142 19.54 -34.91 -6.25
CA SER A 142 20.23 -35.13 -7.52
C SER A 142 21.74 -34.95 -7.47
N ARG A 143 22.26 -34.26 -6.43
CA ARG A 143 23.69 -34.09 -6.16
C ARG A 143 24.25 -35.13 -5.19
N GLY A 144 23.38 -35.71 -4.37
CA GLY A 144 23.73 -36.81 -3.47
C GLY A 144 23.78 -38.15 -4.21
N GLN A 145 24.53 -39.12 -3.67
CA GLN A 145 24.48 -40.53 -4.09
C GLN A 145 23.30 -41.29 -3.45
N GLU A 146 22.23 -40.60 -3.04
CA GLU A 146 21.04 -41.25 -2.48
C GLU A 146 20.09 -41.62 -3.61
N HIS A 147 20.08 -42.91 -3.97
CA HIS A 147 19.27 -43.49 -5.04
C HIS A 147 17.87 -43.97 -4.59
N ASP A 148 17.44 -43.65 -3.38
CA ASP A 148 16.14 -44.09 -2.89
C ASP A 148 15.02 -43.16 -3.38
N VAL A 149 14.18 -43.69 -4.26
CA VAL A 149 12.93 -43.07 -4.72
C VAL A 149 11.97 -43.01 -3.54
N VAL A 150 11.79 -41.83 -2.94
CA VAL A 150 10.89 -41.64 -1.80
C VAL A 150 9.43 -41.59 -2.27
N PRO A 151 8.53 -42.47 -1.77
CA PRO A 151 7.10 -42.41 -2.09
C PRO A 151 6.42 -41.11 -1.63
N ARG A 152 5.39 -40.68 -2.36
CA ARG A 152 4.61 -39.44 -2.18
C ARG A 152 4.24 -39.11 -0.72
N ASP A 153 3.90 -40.12 0.08
CA ASP A 153 3.42 -39.96 1.46
C ASP A 153 4.50 -39.60 2.49
N ARG A 154 5.79 -39.68 2.13
CA ARG A 154 6.90 -39.39 3.06
C ARG A 154 7.27 -37.91 3.18
N PHE A 155 6.92 -37.06 2.21
CA PHE A 155 7.31 -35.63 2.23
C PHE A 155 6.67 -34.84 3.39
N THR A 156 5.43 -35.19 3.75
CA THR A 156 4.69 -34.51 4.83
C THR A 156 5.30 -34.74 6.21
N TYR A 157 6.00 -35.86 6.40
CA TYR A 157 6.58 -36.27 7.68
C TYR A 157 8.11 -36.32 7.68
N ASP A 158 8.76 -35.92 6.60
CA ASP A 158 10.22 -35.82 6.54
C ASP A 158 10.71 -34.64 7.41
N PRO A 159 11.53 -34.89 8.45
CA PRO A 159 12.06 -33.83 9.30
C PRO A 159 12.90 -32.80 8.52
N GLU A 160 13.66 -33.25 7.51
CA GLU A 160 14.49 -32.35 6.71
C GLU A 160 13.62 -31.44 5.82
N HIS A 161 12.63 -32.01 5.12
CA HIS A 161 11.64 -31.23 4.38
C HIS A 161 10.94 -30.19 5.26
N THR A 162 10.50 -30.57 6.47
CA THR A 162 9.83 -29.65 7.41
C THR A 162 10.75 -28.50 7.83
N ARG A 163 12.03 -28.78 8.11
CA ARG A 163 13.03 -27.76 8.46
C ARG A 163 13.27 -26.79 7.31
N VAL A 164 13.49 -27.30 6.10
CA VAL A 164 13.69 -26.47 4.90
C VAL A 164 12.44 -25.65 4.60
N ARG A 165 11.23 -26.23 4.68
CA ARG A 165 9.96 -25.54 4.44
C ARG A 165 9.79 -24.30 5.32
N ALA A 166 10.19 -24.37 6.59
CA ALA A 166 10.09 -23.24 7.51
C ALA A 166 10.93 -22.04 7.04
N VAL A 167 12.14 -22.29 6.57
CA VAL A 167 13.03 -21.26 6.00
C VAL A 167 12.51 -20.76 4.65
N VAL A 168 12.13 -21.68 3.76
CA VAL A 168 11.61 -21.38 2.42
C VAL A 168 10.38 -20.47 2.50
N ARG A 169 9.48 -20.71 3.45
CA ARG A 169 8.33 -19.83 3.68
C ARG A 169 8.74 -18.37 3.87
N LYS A 170 9.81 -18.12 4.65
CA LYS A 170 10.34 -16.77 4.89
C LYS A 170 11.02 -16.18 3.65
N ILE A 171 11.69 -17.01 2.85
CA ILE A 171 12.25 -16.61 1.56
C ILE A 171 11.13 -16.20 0.59
N VAL A 172 10.07 -17.01 0.46
CA VAL A 172 8.90 -16.72 -0.38
C VAL A 172 8.27 -15.39 0.04
N SER A 173 8.04 -15.17 1.34
CA SER A 173 7.55 -13.89 1.84
C SER A 173 8.48 -12.74 1.48
N SER A 174 9.80 -12.89 1.66
CA SER A 174 10.78 -11.85 1.30
C SER A 174 10.75 -11.51 -0.19
N VAL A 175 10.67 -12.51 -1.08
CA VAL A 175 10.56 -12.31 -2.53
C VAL A 175 9.23 -11.65 -2.87
N TRP A 176 8.12 -12.07 -2.26
CA TRP A 176 6.81 -11.46 -2.52
C TRP A 176 6.79 -9.97 -2.12
N TYR A 177 7.25 -9.62 -0.91
CA TYR A 177 7.26 -8.24 -0.41
C TYR A 177 8.18 -7.30 -1.19
N ASN A 178 9.34 -7.79 -1.65
CA ASN A 178 10.41 -6.92 -2.16
C ASN A 178 10.64 -7.03 -3.68
N VAL A 179 9.98 -7.97 -4.36
CA VAL A 179 10.11 -8.19 -5.81
C VAL A 179 8.73 -8.24 -6.47
N VAL A 180 7.91 -9.23 -6.12
CA VAL A 180 6.65 -9.51 -6.84
C VAL A 180 5.62 -8.40 -6.60
N ASN A 181 5.32 -8.09 -5.34
CA ASN A 181 4.30 -7.10 -4.98
C ASN A 181 4.70 -5.65 -5.33
N VAL A 182 5.99 -5.40 -5.55
CA VAL A 182 6.54 -4.12 -6.05
C VAL A 182 6.19 -3.91 -7.54
N GLY A 183 5.81 -4.98 -8.24
CA GLY A 183 5.51 -5.00 -9.67
C GLY A 183 6.73 -5.32 -10.54
N CYS A 184 7.71 -6.04 -10.00
CA CYS A 184 8.76 -6.67 -10.81
C CYS A 184 8.23 -8.03 -11.29
N ASP A 185 7.41 -8.00 -12.33
CA ASP A 185 6.84 -9.22 -12.93
C ASP A 185 7.86 -9.90 -13.86
N THR A 186 7.83 -11.23 -13.90
CA THR A 186 8.57 -12.02 -14.91
C THR A 186 7.99 -11.79 -16.31
N ILE A 187 8.62 -12.35 -17.36
CA ILE A 187 8.04 -12.29 -18.71
C ILE A 187 6.62 -12.88 -18.71
N PRO A 188 5.63 -12.25 -19.35
CA PRO A 188 4.33 -12.89 -19.51
C PRO A 188 4.50 -14.12 -20.43
N LEU A 189 3.68 -15.15 -20.21
CA LEU A 189 3.61 -16.25 -21.17
C LEU A 189 3.13 -15.69 -22.53
N PRO A 190 3.79 -16.02 -23.66
CA PRO A 190 3.37 -15.56 -24.98
C PRO A 190 1.89 -15.83 -25.29
N ASP A 191 1.22 -14.91 -26.00
CA ASP A 191 -0.21 -14.99 -26.30
C ASP A 191 -0.57 -16.27 -27.06
N GLU A 192 0.33 -16.75 -27.93
CA GLU A 192 0.19 -18.00 -28.67
C GLU A 192 0.02 -19.19 -27.70
N LEU A 193 0.82 -19.21 -26.63
CA LEU A 193 0.78 -20.26 -25.60
C LEU A 193 -0.40 -20.08 -24.64
N LEU A 194 -0.77 -18.84 -24.30
CA LEU A 194 -1.95 -18.57 -23.49
C LEU A 194 -3.23 -19.07 -24.17
N SER A 195 -3.33 -18.89 -25.49
CA SER A 195 -4.48 -19.30 -26.31
C SER A 195 -4.69 -20.82 -26.37
N ILE A 196 -3.62 -21.61 -26.27
CA ILE A 196 -3.67 -23.08 -26.31
C ILE A 196 -4.34 -23.64 -25.05
N CYS A 197 -4.17 -22.98 -23.91
CA CYS A 197 -4.59 -23.51 -22.62
C CYS A 197 -5.17 -22.43 -21.71
N PRO A 198 -6.29 -21.76 -22.07
CA PRO A 198 -6.86 -20.64 -21.30
C PRO A 198 -7.09 -20.96 -19.82
N ARG A 199 -7.49 -22.21 -19.53
CA ARG A 199 -7.78 -22.70 -18.17
C ARG A 199 -6.56 -22.77 -17.26
N GLY A 200 -5.37 -22.98 -17.84
CA GLY A 200 -4.11 -23.18 -17.13
C GLY A 200 -4.04 -24.53 -16.42
N HIS A 201 -3.16 -25.41 -16.88
CA HIS A 201 -2.84 -26.67 -16.20
C HIS A 201 -1.48 -26.54 -15.52
N TYR A 202 -1.40 -27.12 -14.33
CA TYR A 202 -0.25 -27.02 -13.43
C TYR A 202 0.04 -28.39 -12.83
N LEU A 203 1.30 -28.60 -12.44
CA LEU A 203 1.68 -29.80 -11.70
C LEU A 203 1.53 -29.57 -10.20
N ASP A 204 1.40 -30.66 -9.45
CA ASP A 204 1.54 -30.56 -8.01
C ASP A 204 2.99 -30.17 -7.63
N PRO A 205 3.21 -29.65 -6.40
CA PRO A 205 4.53 -29.21 -5.94
C PRO A 205 5.68 -30.20 -6.18
N ALA A 206 5.46 -31.49 -5.94
CA ALA A 206 6.50 -32.51 -6.04
C ALA A 206 6.81 -32.85 -7.50
N GLU A 207 5.77 -33.04 -8.30
CA GLU A 207 5.88 -33.32 -9.74
C GLU A 207 6.53 -32.14 -10.48
N PHE A 208 6.20 -30.90 -10.10
CA PHE A 208 6.85 -29.70 -10.64
C PHE A 208 8.37 -29.76 -10.47
N GLY A 209 8.84 -29.98 -9.23
CA GLY A 209 10.26 -30.08 -8.90
C GLY A 209 10.98 -31.20 -9.66
N MET A 210 10.35 -32.38 -9.75
CA MET A 210 10.89 -33.53 -10.48
C MET A 210 11.03 -33.25 -11.97
N VAL A 211 10.02 -32.65 -12.60
CA VAL A 211 10.01 -32.35 -14.04
C VAL A 211 11.07 -31.32 -14.41
N ILE A 212 11.14 -30.18 -13.70
CA ILE A 212 12.13 -29.14 -14.04
C ILE A 212 13.56 -29.65 -13.85
N ASN A 213 13.81 -30.40 -12.78
CA ASN A 213 15.13 -30.93 -12.47
C ASN A 213 15.53 -32.00 -13.49
N THR A 214 14.60 -32.87 -13.89
CA THR A 214 14.81 -33.87 -14.94
C THR A 214 15.18 -33.21 -16.28
N ILE A 215 14.42 -32.20 -16.71
CA ILE A 215 14.68 -31.51 -17.98
C ILE A 215 16.02 -30.77 -17.91
N HIS A 216 16.33 -30.13 -16.79
CA HIS A 216 17.54 -29.33 -16.67
C HIS A 216 18.81 -30.19 -16.52
N ALA A 217 18.81 -31.16 -15.60
CA ALA A 217 19.99 -31.92 -15.20
C ALA A 217 20.17 -33.26 -15.94
N CYS A 218 19.08 -33.92 -16.33
CA CYS A 218 19.12 -35.28 -16.89
C CYS A 218 18.97 -35.33 -18.42
N CYS A 219 18.71 -34.18 -19.07
CA CYS A 219 18.54 -34.05 -20.51
C CYS A 219 19.60 -33.08 -21.10
N PRO A 220 20.83 -33.56 -21.36
CA PRO A 220 21.94 -32.71 -21.80
C PRO A 220 21.91 -32.35 -23.30
N SER A 221 21.08 -33.02 -24.11
CA SER A 221 20.95 -32.75 -25.56
C SER A 221 19.47 -32.57 -25.94
N LYS A 222 18.86 -33.54 -26.63
CA LYS A 222 17.47 -33.49 -27.07
C LYS A 222 16.53 -34.19 -26.10
N ALA A 223 15.38 -33.57 -25.81
CA ALA A 223 14.32 -34.16 -25.00
C ALA A 223 12.93 -33.82 -25.56
N ILE A 224 11.94 -34.68 -25.27
CA ILE A 224 10.54 -34.44 -25.62
C ILE A 224 9.70 -34.53 -24.34
N LEU A 225 9.02 -33.45 -24.00
CA LEU A 225 7.98 -33.44 -22.96
C LEU A 225 6.62 -33.63 -23.63
N ARG A 226 6.07 -34.84 -23.56
CA ARG A 226 4.69 -35.13 -23.99
C ARG A 226 3.73 -34.88 -22.85
N THR A 227 2.67 -34.13 -23.10
CA THR A 227 1.67 -33.81 -22.08
C THR A 227 0.27 -33.78 -22.67
N THR A 228 -0.74 -34.17 -21.88
CA THR A 228 -2.15 -34.04 -22.29
C THR A 228 -2.54 -32.57 -22.48
N HIS A 229 -2.09 -31.69 -21.57
CA HIS A 229 -2.38 -30.26 -21.58
C HIS A 229 -1.11 -29.42 -21.40
N LEU A 230 -1.13 -28.18 -21.87
CA LEU A 230 0.01 -27.27 -21.71
C LEU A 230 0.23 -26.93 -20.22
N LEU A 231 1.41 -27.26 -19.70
CA LEU A 231 1.83 -26.95 -18.33
C LEU A 231 2.41 -25.53 -18.27
N ARG A 232 1.61 -24.57 -17.81
CA ARG A 232 1.94 -23.13 -17.94
C ARG A 232 3.11 -22.69 -17.06
N ASP A 233 3.11 -23.12 -15.81
CA ASP A 233 4.15 -22.85 -14.82
C ASP A 233 5.51 -23.42 -15.24
N ILE A 234 5.54 -24.67 -15.71
CA ILE A 234 6.74 -25.33 -16.23
C ILE A 234 7.27 -24.59 -17.46
N LEU A 235 6.40 -24.27 -18.41
CA LEU A 235 6.84 -23.59 -19.63
C LEU A 235 7.35 -22.18 -19.34
N LEU A 236 6.64 -21.42 -18.51
CA LEU A 236 7.08 -20.10 -18.09
C LEU A 236 8.45 -20.13 -17.41
N TRP A 237 8.68 -21.11 -16.52
CA TRP A 237 9.96 -21.31 -15.86
C TRP A 237 11.07 -21.64 -16.88
N LEU A 238 10.80 -22.53 -17.83
CA LEU A 238 11.76 -22.89 -18.89
C LEU A 238 12.13 -21.69 -19.77
N LEU A 239 11.21 -20.78 -20.07
CA LEU A 239 11.51 -19.57 -20.84
C LEU A 239 12.51 -18.63 -20.14
N LEU A 240 12.70 -18.76 -18.81
CA LEU A 240 13.68 -17.97 -18.04
C LEU A 240 15.01 -18.70 -17.78
N HIS A 241 15.02 -20.03 -17.86
CA HIS A 241 16.13 -20.85 -17.37
C HIS A 241 16.69 -21.85 -18.36
N TYR A 242 15.93 -22.24 -19.38
CA TYR A 242 16.41 -23.20 -20.37
C TYR A 242 17.45 -22.52 -21.26
N ASP A 243 18.59 -23.19 -21.41
CA ASP A 243 19.68 -22.81 -22.31
C ASP A 243 19.64 -23.77 -23.52
N GLY A 244 18.95 -23.34 -24.56
CA GLY A 244 18.77 -24.08 -25.81
C GLY A 244 17.50 -23.67 -26.55
N THR A 245 17.07 -24.50 -27.50
CA THR A 245 15.85 -24.26 -28.28
C THR A 245 14.63 -24.95 -27.65
N ILE A 246 13.54 -24.20 -27.44
CA ILE A 246 12.23 -24.74 -27.05
C ILE A 246 11.29 -24.70 -28.26
N VAL A 247 10.72 -25.85 -28.61
CA VAL A 247 9.70 -25.98 -29.67
C VAL A 247 8.41 -26.48 -29.03
N VAL A 248 7.31 -25.77 -29.18
CA VAL A 248 6.00 -26.20 -28.66
C VAL A 248 5.13 -26.66 -29.83
N ASN A 249 4.75 -27.94 -29.78
CA ASN A 249 3.95 -28.63 -30.77
C ASN A 249 2.60 -29.01 -30.16
N VAL A 250 1.50 -28.59 -30.79
CA VAL A 250 0.14 -28.89 -30.34
C VAL A 250 -0.58 -29.67 -31.44
N GLY A 251 -0.97 -30.91 -31.15
CA GLY A 251 -1.70 -31.76 -32.10
C GLY A 251 -0.96 -32.01 -33.42
N GLY A 252 0.38 -31.89 -33.45
CA GLY A 252 1.21 -32.05 -34.65
C GLY A 252 1.60 -30.74 -35.35
N HIS A 253 1.17 -29.58 -34.84
CA HIS A 253 1.52 -28.27 -35.37
C HIS A 253 2.46 -27.51 -34.42
N ILE A 254 3.57 -26.98 -34.94
CA ILE A 254 4.45 -26.09 -34.17
C ILE A 254 3.75 -24.74 -34.01
N VAL A 255 3.49 -24.35 -32.75
CA VAL A 255 2.78 -23.11 -32.41
C VAL A 255 3.74 -22.06 -31.85
N TYR A 256 4.86 -22.49 -31.26
CA TYR A 256 5.85 -21.59 -30.69
C TYR A 256 7.26 -22.17 -30.83
N THR A 257 8.24 -21.30 -31.08
CA THR A 257 9.67 -21.66 -31.12
C THR A 257 10.48 -20.50 -30.55
N ALA A 258 11.38 -20.80 -29.63
CA ALA A 258 12.28 -19.81 -29.05
C ALA A 258 13.68 -20.41 -28.83
N ASP A 259 14.69 -19.60 -29.10
CA ASP A 259 16.10 -19.95 -28.93
C ASP A 259 16.71 -19.09 -27.82
N PHE A 260 17.30 -19.75 -26.82
CA PHE A 260 17.88 -19.14 -25.64
C PHE A 260 19.39 -19.33 -25.50
N GLY A 261 20.06 -19.96 -26.48
CA GLY A 261 21.51 -20.08 -26.47
C GLY A 261 22.05 -21.37 -27.09
N ASN A 262 22.17 -22.41 -26.29
CA ASN A 262 22.88 -23.63 -26.69
C ASN A 262 22.16 -24.41 -27.80
N ALA A 263 22.65 -24.30 -29.03
CA ALA A 263 22.12 -24.98 -30.21
C ALA A 263 22.18 -26.52 -30.15
N GLU A 264 22.96 -27.10 -29.24
CA GLU A 264 23.03 -28.57 -29.03
C GLU A 264 21.89 -29.09 -28.15
N ARG A 265 21.18 -28.20 -27.45
CA ARG A 265 20.05 -28.51 -26.58
C ARG A 265 18.74 -28.14 -27.23
N GLU A 266 17.83 -29.11 -27.28
CA GLU A 266 16.51 -28.95 -27.88
C GLU A 266 15.45 -29.63 -27.01
N LEU A 267 14.41 -28.89 -26.64
CA LEU A 267 13.25 -29.41 -25.92
C LEU A 267 11.99 -29.25 -26.78
N GLU A 268 11.43 -30.38 -27.22
CA GLU A 268 10.13 -30.41 -27.88
C GLU A 268 9.02 -30.63 -26.84
N VAL A 269 8.09 -29.70 -26.70
CA VAL A 269 6.93 -29.80 -25.81
C VAL A 269 5.71 -30.18 -26.64
N ASN A 270 5.29 -31.43 -26.55
CA ASN A 270 4.22 -32.01 -27.36
C ASN A 270 2.93 -32.08 -26.55
N VAL A 271 2.02 -31.14 -26.83
CA VAL A 271 0.69 -31.08 -26.23
C VAL A 271 -0.29 -31.84 -27.11
N ALA A 272 -1.03 -32.79 -26.52
CA ALA A 272 -1.94 -33.65 -27.27
C ALA A 272 -3.03 -32.87 -28.02
N SER A 273 -3.65 -31.89 -27.34
CA SER A 273 -4.69 -31.03 -27.91
C SER A 273 -4.80 -29.70 -27.15
N PRO A 274 -5.28 -28.63 -27.80
CA PRO A 274 -5.61 -27.39 -27.10
C PRO A 274 -6.79 -27.62 -26.15
N CYS A 275 -6.84 -26.85 -25.06
CA CYS A 275 -7.96 -26.91 -24.14
C CYS A 275 -9.18 -26.22 -24.74
N PRO A 276 -10.40 -26.78 -24.56
CA PRO A 276 -11.61 -26.12 -25.02
C PRO A 276 -11.82 -24.78 -24.29
N HIS A 277 -12.42 -23.80 -24.98
CA HIS A 277 -12.84 -22.53 -24.37
C HIS A 277 -14.00 -22.72 -23.40
N ASP A 278 -14.93 -23.63 -23.72
CA ASP A 278 -16.13 -23.96 -22.93
C ASP A 278 -16.19 -25.47 -22.66
N GLY A 279 -16.51 -25.86 -21.42
CA GLY A 279 -16.62 -27.26 -21.00
C GLY A 279 -15.45 -27.75 -20.14
N ASP A 280 -15.50 -29.02 -19.73
CA ASP A 280 -14.51 -29.62 -18.85
C ASP A 280 -13.40 -30.35 -19.63
N CYS A 281 -12.17 -30.30 -19.12
CA CYS A 281 -10.98 -30.94 -19.69
C CYS A 281 -10.94 -32.45 -19.35
N SER A 282 -11.91 -32.92 -18.57
CA SER A 282 -12.11 -34.31 -18.13
C SER A 282 -12.57 -35.28 -19.23
N ALA A 283 -12.78 -34.82 -20.46
CA ALA A 283 -13.37 -35.62 -21.54
C ALA A 283 -12.49 -36.78 -22.06
N THR A 284 -11.22 -36.88 -21.67
CA THR A 284 -10.28 -37.89 -22.22
C THR A 284 -9.32 -38.46 -21.16
N GLY A 285 -9.81 -39.32 -20.28
CA GLY A 285 -8.97 -40.12 -19.38
C GLY A 285 -8.17 -39.29 -18.36
N GLN A 286 -7.29 -39.95 -17.61
CA GLN A 286 -6.42 -39.29 -16.64
C GLN A 286 -5.33 -38.51 -17.38
N ALA A 287 -5.30 -37.19 -17.23
CA ALA A 287 -4.27 -36.34 -17.81
C ALA A 287 -2.89 -36.78 -17.32
N SER A 288 -1.91 -36.81 -18.22
CA SER A 288 -0.57 -37.34 -17.93
C SER A 288 0.51 -36.55 -18.64
N TYR A 289 1.74 -36.73 -18.16
CA TYR A 289 2.94 -36.20 -18.80
C TYR A 289 4.01 -37.30 -18.89
N LYS A 290 4.89 -37.17 -19.88
CA LYS A 290 5.97 -38.10 -20.15
C LYS A 290 7.18 -37.38 -20.72
N ILE A 291 8.36 -37.61 -20.15
CA ILE A 291 9.62 -37.08 -20.65
C ILE A 291 10.38 -38.20 -21.35
N LEU A 292 10.71 -37.95 -22.61
CA LEU A 292 11.59 -38.78 -23.42
C LEU A 292 12.94 -38.10 -23.53
N ARG A 293 14.01 -38.84 -23.31
CA ARG A 293 15.38 -38.34 -23.49
C ARG A 293 16.04 -39.00 -24.69
N HIS A 294 16.88 -38.26 -25.40
CA HIS A 294 17.65 -38.80 -26.50
C HIS A 294 18.91 -39.53 -25.98
N VAL A 295 18.98 -40.84 -26.19
CA VAL A 295 20.13 -41.70 -25.86
C VAL A 295 20.54 -42.45 -27.13
N SER A 296 21.79 -42.25 -27.57
CA SER A 296 22.40 -43.03 -28.65
C SER A 296 21.56 -43.12 -29.95
N GLY A 297 20.90 -42.03 -30.35
CA GLY A 297 20.11 -41.97 -31.58
C GLY A 297 18.64 -42.36 -31.44
N LYS A 298 18.15 -42.68 -30.23
CA LYS A 298 16.74 -43.03 -29.97
C LYS A 298 16.20 -42.25 -28.77
N PHE A 299 14.88 -42.03 -28.77
CA PHE A 299 14.18 -41.48 -27.61
C PHE A 299 13.75 -42.61 -26.69
N GLU A 300 14.22 -42.56 -25.45
CA GLU A 300 13.86 -43.50 -24.39
C GLU A 300 12.96 -42.84 -23.34
N ASP A 301 12.02 -43.61 -22.82
CA ASP A 301 11.15 -43.19 -21.71
C ASP A 301 12.00 -42.97 -20.45
N PHE A 302 11.93 -41.77 -19.89
CA PHE A 302 12.72 -41.42 -18.71
C PHE A 302 11.87 -41.16 -17.46
N LEU A 303 10.82 -40.35 -17.61
CA LEU A 303 9.88 -40.04 -16.53
C LEU A 303 8.46 -40.06 -17.06
N SER A 304 7.51 -40.51 -16.25
CA SER A 304 6.08 -40.46 -16.56
C SER A 304 5.31 -40.22 -15.27
N GLY A 305 4.27 -39.40 -15.34
CA GLY A 305 3.44 -39.07 -14.20
C GLY A 305 2.03 -38.68 -14.63
N TYR A 306 1.16 -38.48 -13.64
CA TYR A 306 -0.23 -38.10 -13.84
C TYR A 306 -0.47 -36.69 -13.32
N ILE A 307 -1.35 -35.96 -13.99
CA ILE A 307 -1.76 -34.62 -13.61
C ILE A 307 -3.07 -34.78 -12.80
N PHE A 308 -3.07 -34.35 -11.54
CA PHE A 308 -4.20 -34.55 -10.62
C PHE A 308 -5.33 -33.55 -10.87
N SER A 309 -6.56 -34.05 -11.00
CA SER A 309 -7.75 -33.25 -11.37
C SER A 309 -8.01 -32.06 -10.44
N ASP A 310 -7.73 -32.22 -9.14
CA ASP A 310 -7.99 -31.22 -8.12
C ASP A 310 -7.13 -29.95 -8.32
N PHE A 311 -6.02 -30.06 -9.05
CA PHE A 311 -5.13 -28.97 -9.43
C PHE A 311 -5.36 -28.46 -10.86
N THR A 312 -5.90 -29.28 -11.76
CA THR A 312 -6.01 -28.98 -13.20
C THR A 312 -7.15 -28.05 -13.58
N ASP A 313 -8.21 -27.99 -12.79
CA ASP A 313 -9.43 -27.25 -13.16
C ASP A 313 -9.58 -25.90 -12.48
N SER A 314 -8.58 -25.48 -11.71
CA SER A 314 -8.58 -24.18 -11.04
C SER A 314 -8.09 -23.07 -11.98
N THR A 315 -8.97 -22.09 -12.24
CA THR A 315 -8.58 -20.91 -13.03
C THR A 315 -7.39 -20.20 -12.38
N PRO A 316 -6.39 -19.73 -13.16
CA PRO A 316 -5.23 -19.02 -12.63
C PRO A 316 -5.66 -17.90 -11.68
N ARG A 317 -5.01 -17.83 -10.52
CA ARG A 317 -5.16 -16.75 -9.56
C ARG A 317 -3.82 -16.06 -9.40
N PRO A 318 -3.52 -15.04 -10.20
CA PRO A 318 -2.25 -14.32 -10.06
C PRO A 318 -2.10 -13.74 -8.63
N GLY A 319 -0.97 -14.01 -8.00
CA GLY A 319 -0.46 -13.31 -6.81
C GLY A 319 0.38 -12.06 -7.12
N ILE A 320 0.58 -11.76 -8.41
CA ILE A 320 1.14 -10.49 -8.91
C ILE A 320 0.11 -9.35 -8.80
N ARG A 321 0.58 -8.09 -8.89
CA ARG A 321 -0.28 -6.91 -8.85
C ARG A 321 -1.35 -6.97 -9.96
N GLN A 322 -2.58 -6.56 -9.64
CA GLN A 322 -3.71 -6.57 -10.56
C GLN A 322 -4.18 -5.15 -10.86
N LYS A 323 -4.94 -4.97 -11.95
CA LYS A 323 -5.70 -3.74 -12.15
C LYS A 323 -6.84 -3.65 -11.13
N LEU A 324 -7.26 -2.43 -10.82
CA LEU A 324 -8.44 -2.20 -10.00
C LEU A 324 -9.66 -2.92 -10.58
N TYR A 325 -10.52 -3.43 -9.69
CA TYR A 325 -11.78 -4.14 -9.98
C TYR A 325 -11.64 -5.49 -10.72
N GLU A 326 -10.43 -5.90 -11.12
CA GLU A 326 -10.16 -7.17 -11.80
C GLU A 326 -9.70 -8.29 -10.84
N VAL A 327 -9.72 -8.07 -9.52
CA VAL A 327 -9.22 -9.06 -8.55
C VAL A 327 -10.02 -10.36 -8.62
N PRO A 328 -9.39 -11.48 -9.03
CA PRO A 328 -10.09 -12.74 -9.16
C PRO A 328 -10.43 -13.30 -7.78
N ARG A 329 -11.73 -13.34 -7.46
CA ARG A 329 -12.26 -14.13 -6.33
C ARG A 329 -12.90 -15.40 -6.85
N LEU A 330 -12.52 -16.53 -6.28
CA LEU A 330 -13.18 -17.79 -6.58
C LEU A 330 -14.34 -18.02 -5.64
N TYR A 331 -15.51 -18.11 -6.24
CA TYR A 331 -16.68 -18.69 -5.62
C TYR A 331 -16.61 -20.22 -5.75
N PRO A 332 -17.05 -20.98 -4.74
CA PRO A 332 -17.21 -22.44 -4.85
C PRO A 332 -17.96 -22.83 -6.13
N ILE A 333 -17.68 -24.01 -6.70
CA ILE A 333 -18.29 -24.49 -7.97
C ILE A 333 -19.83 -24.43 -7.91
N GLU A 334 -20.38 -24.79 -6.77
CA GLU A 334 -21.82 -24.80 -6.53
C GLU A 334 -22.38 -23.44 -6.09
N SER A 335 -21.55 -22.40 -5.99
CA SER A 335 -21.95 -21.10 -5.47
C SER A 335 -22.72 -20.29 -6.51
N PRO A 336 -23.93 -19.81 -6.17
CA PRO A 336 -24.67 -18.88 -7.00
C PRO A 336 -23.93 -17.57 -7.33
N MET A 337 -22.89 -17.22 -6.56
CA MET A 337 -22.03 -16.08 -6.88
C MET A 337 -21.24 -16.27 -8.19
N ARG A 338 -21.14 -17.49 -8.73
CA ARG A 338 -20.62 -17.72 -10.08
C ARG A 338 -21.56 -17.24 -11.18
N PHE A 339 -22.86 -17.12 -10.89
CA PHE A 339 -23.82 -16.66 -11.89
C PHE A 339 -23.66 -15.17 -12.15
N GLN A 340 -23.57 -14.82 -13.44
CA GLN A 340 -23.40 -13.44 -13.91
C GLN A 340 -24.47 -12.49 -13.37
N VAL A 341 -25.68 -12.99 -13.13
CA VAL A 341 -26.81 -12.21 -12.57
C VAL A 341 -26.48 -11.70 -11.16
N VAL A 342 -25.98 -12.57 -10.28
CA VAL A 342 -25.64 -12.19 -8.89
C VAL A 342 -24.44 -11.25 -8.87
N GLN A 343 -23.43 -11.52 -9.70
CA GLN A 343 -22.26 -10.64 -9.83
C GLN A 343 -22.66 -9.25 -10.33
N THR A 344 -23.55 -9.18 -11.32
CA THR A 344 -24.09 -7.92 -11.85
C THR A 344 -24.82 -7.14 -10.76
N LEU A 345 -25.63 -7.83 -9.94
CA LEU A 345 -26.35 -7.21 -8.84
C LEU A 345 -25.38 -6.60 -7.80
N VAL A 346 -24.36 -7.35 -7.36
CA VAL A 346 -23.32 -6.88 -6.43
C VAL A 346 -22.56 -5.66 -6.99
N LYS A 347 -22.14 -5.76 -8.25
CA LYS A 347 -21.45 -4.71 -8.99
C LYS A 347 -22.27 -3.42 -9.06
N ARG A 348 -23.56 -3.53 -9.40
CA ARG A 348 -24.48 -2.39 -9.50
C ARG A 348 -24.81 -1.79 -8.13
N THR A 349 -25.02 -2.61 -7.10
CA THR A 349 -25.17 -2.12 -5.71
C THR A 349 -23.96 -1.31 -5.28
N SER A 350 -22.75 -1.78 -5.59
CA SER A 350 -21.50 -1.07 -5.28
C SER A 350 -21.41 0.28 -6.00
N GLN A 351 -21.80 0.34 -7.28
CA GLN A 351 -21.86 1.58 -8.05
C GLN A 351 -22.82 2.61 -7.45
N SER A 352 -24.03 2.19 -7.07
CA SER A 352 -25.01 3.08 -6.45
C SER A 352 -24.52 3.64 -5.11
N ILE A 353 -23.92 2.80 -4.27
CA ILE A 353 -23.34 3.25 -3.00
C ILE A 353 -22.15 4.20 -3.23
N MET A 354 -21.28 3.91 -4.21
CA MET A 354 -20.18 4.82 -4.53
C MET A 354 -20.68 6.16 -5.07
N GLN A 355 -21.70 6.16 -5.93
CA GLN A 355 -22.29 7.41 -6.42
C GLN A 355 -22.84 8.26 -5.27
N TRP A 356 -23.59 7.63 -4.36
CA TRP A 356 -24.04 8.30 -3.14
C TRP A 356 -22.88 8.85 -2.30
N LEU A 357 -21.84 8.04 -2.06
CA LEU A 357 -20.67 8.42 -1.28
C LEU A 357 -19.99 9.68 -1.85
N LEU A 358 -19.86 9.75 -3.17
CA LEU A 358 -19.21 10.85 -3.89
C LEU A 358 -19.99 12.17 -3.82
N GLU A 359 -21.30 12.09 -3.63
CA GLU A 359 -22.22 13.24 -3.55
C GLU A 359 -22.36 13.78 -2.11
N VAL A 360 -21.79 13.11 -1.11
CA VAL A 360 -21.89 13.56 0.30
C VAL A 360 -21.21 14.92 0.47
N PRO A 361 -21.93 15.94 0.98
CA PRO A 361 -21.37 17.25 1.27
C PRO A 361 -20.44 17.20 2.48
N LEU A 362 -19.36 17.97 2.39
CA LEU A 362 -18.29 18.05 3.36
C LEU A 362 -18.18 19.46 3.96
N SER A 363 -17.94 19.49 5.26
CA SER A 363 -17.63 20.69 6.03
C SER A 363 -16.25 20.55 6.70
N PRO A 364 -15.59 21.65 7.06
CA PRO A 364 -14.29 21.56 7.75
C PRO A 364 -14.43 20.90 9.13
N LEU A 365 -13.59 19.89 9.42
CA LEU A 365 -13.56 19.22 10.74
C LEU A 365 -12.63 19.96 11.72
N ALA A 366 -13.02 19.99 12.99
CA ALA A 366 -12.28 20.68 14.04
C ALA A 366 -11.22 19.81 14.73
N GLU A 367 -11.34 18.48 14.80
CA GLU A 367 -10.52 17.70 15.75
C GLU A 367 -9.35 16.93 15.10
N SER A 368 -9.39 16.70 13.79
CA SER A 368 -8.39 15.90 13.06
C SER A 368 -8.29 16.29 11.58
N PRO A 369 -7.21 15.90 10.87
CA PRO A 369 -7.12 16.06 9.43
C PRO A 369 -8.27 15.32 8.74
N GLY A 370 -9.16 16.07 8.10
CA GLY A 370 -10.36 15.51 7.49
C GLY A 370 -11.51 16.50 7.40
N PHE A 371 -12.71 15.94 7.21
CA PHE A 371 -13.93 16.70 7.00
C PHE A 371 -15.07 16.18 7.89
N GLY A 372 -15.94 17.08 8.35
CA GLY A 372 -17.29 16.73 8.75
C GLY A 372 -18.09 16.36 7.50
N ALA A 373 -19.06 15.47 7.64
CA ALA A 373 -19.88 14.97 6.54
C ALA A 373 -21.35 14.96 6.92
N GLU A 374 -22.21 15.35 5.99
CA GLU A 374 -23.67 15.39 6.18
C GLU A 374 -24.37 14.40 5.22
N PRO A 375 -24.31 13.08 5.50
CA PRO A 375 -24.76 12.02 4.56
C PRO A 375 -26.26 12.02 4.25
N THR A 376 -27.07 12.77 5.01
CA THR A 376 -28.53 12.86 4.86
C THR A 376 -28.98 13.98 3.94
N ARG A 377 -28.07 14.91 3.61
CA ARG A 377 -28.38 16.15 2.89
C ARG A 377 -27.76 16.10 1.48
N PRO A 378 -28.49 16.54 0.44
CA PRO A 378 -27.88 16.78 -0.86
C PRO A 378 -26.96 18.01 -0.80
N ALA A 379 -25.82 17.93 -1.48
CA ALA A 379 -24.88 19.05 -1.59
C ALA A 379 -25.51 20.26 -2.29
N ALA A 380 -25.23 21.46 -1.78
CA ALA A 380 -25.60 22.70 -2.44
C ALA A 380 -24.64 23.03 -3.60
N GLU A 381 -25.07 23.90 -4.52
CA GLU A 381 -24.21 24.33 -5.63
C GLU A 381 -22.94 25.02 -5.10
N GLY A 382 -21.77 24.53 -5.53
CA GLY A 382 -20.46 25.06 -5.12
C GLY A 382 -19.91 24.53 -3.79
N GLU A 383 -20.65 23.67 -3.09
CA GLU A 383 -20.20 23.02 -1.87
C GLU A 383 -19.10 21.97 -2.14
N THR A 384 -18.20 21.76 -1.17
CA THR A 384 -17.19 20.70 -1.28
C THR A 384 -17.86 19.36 -0.98
N THR A 385 -17.66 18.38 -1.87
CA THR A 385 -18.15 17.01 -1.72
C THR A 385 -16.98 16.04 -1.62
N VAL A 386 -17.25 14.78 -1.25
CA VAL A 386 -16.26 13.71 -1.29
C VAL A 386 -15.58 13.61 -2.65
N SER A 387 -16.32 13.72 -3.75
CA SER A 387 -15.75 13.67 -5.11
C SER A 387 -14.74 14.79 -5.40
N LEU A 388 -14.92 15.97 -4.80
CA LEU A 388 -13.98 17.09 -4.93
C LEU A 388 -12.75 16.94 -4.02
N ALA A 389 -12.90 16.28 -2.86
CA ALA A 389 -11.80 16.02 -1.94
C ALA A 389 -10.82 14.96 -2.47
N LEU A 390 -11.33 13.95 -3.19
CA LEU A 390 -10.52 12.91 -3.83
C LEU A 390 -9.69 13.44 -5.01
N GLY A 391 -8.51 12.84 -5.24
CA GLY A 391 -7.62 13.21 -6.34
C GLY A 391 -8.25 13.03 -7.72
N ARG A 392 -9.04 11.96 -7.88
CA ARG A 392 -9.87 11.74 -9.06
C ARG A 392 -11.22 11.15 -8.68
N VAL A 393 -12.18 11.26 -9.60
CA VAL A 393 -13.47 10.59 -9.46
C VAL A 393 -13.29 9.10 -9.76
N PRO A 394 -13.65 8.18 -8.84
CA PRO A 394 -13.49 6.74 -9.03
C PRO A 394 -14.17 6.23 -10.31
N SER A 395 -13.43 5.48 -11.13
CA SER A 395 -13.87 4.96 -12.42
C SER A 395 -15.01 3.93 -12.31
N ILE A 396 -15.19 3.31 -11.14
CA ILE A 396 -16.30 2.39 -10.86
C ILE A 396 -17.67 2.95 -11.29
N ILE A 397 -17.90 4.27 -11.19
CA ILE A 397 -19.17 4.89 -11.60
C ILE A 397 -19.42 4.83 -13.11
N ASN A 398 -18.36 4.74 -13.91
CA ASN A 398 -18.40 4.73 -15.36
C ASN A 398 -18.31 3.32 -15.97
N LEU A 399 -18.10 2.29 -15.15
CA LEU A 399 -17.98 0.90 -15.63
C LEU A 399 -19.34 0.37 -16.09
N ASN A 400 -19.39 -0.17 -17.32
CA ASN A 400 -20.61 -0.76 -17.85
C ASN A 400 -20.75 -2.23 -17.38
N TRP A 401 -21.51 -2.44 -16.32
CA TRP A 401 -21.78 -3.75 -15.74
C TRP A 401 -23.21 -4.28 -16.02
N GLY A 402 -23.92 -3.80 -17.06
CA GLY A 402 -25.25 -4.28 -17.46
C GLY A 402 -26.45 -3.50 -16.86
N ASN A 403 -27.70 -3.81 -17.18
CA ASN A 403 -28.84 -2.94 -16.78
C ASN A 403 -29.22 -3.07 -15.29
N ALA A 404 -29.60 -1.95 -14.67
CA ALA A 404 -30.05 -1.91 -13.28
C ALA A 404 -31.57 -2.21 -13.15
N PRO A 405 -32.02 -2.86 -12.07
CA PRO A 405 -33.41 -2.75 -11.62
C PRO A 405 -33.71 -1.31 -11.16
N ALA A 406 -35.00 -0.95 -11.13
CA ALA A 406 -35.52 0.38 -10.79
C ALA A 406 -34.88 1.03 -9.54
N PRO A 407 -34.84 2.38 -9.44
CA PRO A 407 -34.15 3.09 -8.37
C PRO A 407 -34.59 2.60 -6.99
N CYS A 408 -33.63 2.10 -6.21
CA CYS A 408 -33.81 1.69 -4.83
C CYS A 408 -33.25 2.76 -3.88
N ILE A 409 -33.82 2.86 -2.69
CA ILE A 409 -33.33 3.75 -1.62
C ILE A 409 -31.93 3.28 -1.21
N ILE A 410 -30.91 4.09 -1.48
CA ILE A 410 -29.51 3.73 -1.23
C ILE A 410 -29.21 3.82 0.28
N PHE A 411 -29.55 4.94 0.90
CA PHE A 411 -29.26 5.26 2.29
C PHE A 411 -30.52 5.70 3.04
N SER A 412 -30.60 5.38 4.32
CA SER A 412 -31.68 5.83 5.22
C SER A 412 -31.11 6.17 6.58
N HIS A 413 -31.44 7.37 7.08
CA HIS A 413 -31.08 7.76 8.43
C HIS A 413 -31.95 7.03 9.44
N LEU A 414 -31.32 6.40 10.43
CA LEU A 414 -32.02 5.81 11.56
C LEU A 414 -32.33 6.95 12.55
N GLY A 415 -33.44 7.66 12.34
CA GLY A 415 -34.04 8.42 13.43
C GLY A 415 -34.51 7.42 14.50
N GLU A 416 -34.04 7.56 15.74
CA GLU A 416 -34.54 6.82 16.91
C GLU A 416 -34.26 5.30 16.93
N VAL A 417 -32.99 4.88 16.89
CA VAL A 417 -32.61 3.56 17.42
C VAL A 417 -31.98 3.76 18.79
N ASP A 418 -32.73 3.38 19.80
CA ASP A 418 -32.45 3.35 21.23
C ASP A 418 -30.95 3.16 21.56
N HIS A 419 -30.38 4.13 22.28
CA HIS A 419 -28.98 4.13 22.74
C HIS A 419 -28.69 3.10 23.86
N THR A 420 -29.58 2.12 24.06
CA THR A 420 -29.60 1.23 25.24
C THR A 420 -28.76 -0.05 25.11
N ASP A 421 -28.25 -0.40 23.93
CA ASP A 421 -27.42 -1.61 23.74
C ASP A 421 -25.89 -1.37 23.82
N GLN A 422 -25.44 -0.21 24.32
CA GLN A 422 -24.02 0.18 24.27
C GLN A 422 -23.14 -0.31 25.45
N ASN A 423 -23.68 -0.96 26.47
CA ASN A 423 -22.92 -1.20 27.72
C ASN A 423 -22.45 -2.64 28.02
N HIS A 424 -22.52 -3.58 27.07
CA HIS A 424 -21.90 -4.90 27.24
C HIS A 424 -21.24 -5.39 25.95
N TYR A 425 -20.17 -4.72 25.51
CA TYR A 425 -19.25 -5.27 24.51
C TYR A 425 -18.08 -5.94 25.21
N ASP A 426 -18.32 -7.18 25.66
CA ASP A 426 -17.24 -8.08 26.05
C ASP A 426 -16.35 -8.38 24.82
N GLN A 427 -15.05 -8.31 25.08
CA GLN A 427 -13.92 -8.53 24.17
C GLN A 427 -13.86 -9.96 23.59
N ASP A 428 -14.83 -10.38 22.80
CA ASP A 428 -14.63 -11.54 21.91
C ASP A 428 -14.10 -11.05 20.56
N VAL A 429 -12.78 -10.92 20.49
CA VAL A 429 -11.94 -10.40 19.39
C VAL A 429 -12.14 -11.15 18.04
N ARG A 430 -12.99 -12.17 17.97
CA ARG A 430 -12.97 -13.15 16.88
C ARG A 430 -13.71 -12.79 15.60
N ASP A 431 -14.59 -11.77 15.54
CA ASP A 431 -15.22 -11.36 14.26
C ASP A 431 -15.82 -9.92 14.25
N THR A 432 -14.97 -8.89 14.45
CA THR A 432 -15.36 -7.46 14.37
C THR A 432 -15.98 -7.08 13.02
N SER A 433 -15.48 -7.69 11.94
CA SER A 433 -15.97 -7.49 10.58
C SER A 433 -17.46 -7.84 10.43
N ARG A 434 -17.88 -8.99 10.98
CA ARG A 434 -19.27 -9.45 10.92
C ARG A 434 -20.23 -8.51 11.63
N GLN A 435 -19.85 -8.01 12.81
CA GLN A 435 -20.67 -7.05 13.56
C GLN A 435 -20.83 -5.75 12.77
N SER A 436 -19.73 -5.24 12.22
CA SER A 436 -19.73 -4.01 11.41
C SER A 436 -20.62 -4.14 10.18
N LEU A 437 -20.52 -5.25 9.43
CA LEU A 437 -21.38 -5.52 8.27
C LEU A 437 -22.87 -5.60 8.65
N ALA A 438 -23.20 -6.21 9.80
CA ALA A 438 -24.58 -6.29 10.27
C ALA A 438 -25.15 -4.90 10.63
N ILE A 439 -24.34 -4.00 11.18
CA ILE A 439 -24.75 -2.62 11.47
C ILE A 439 -25.03 -1.86 10.17
N LEU A 440 -24.19 -2.03 9.14
CA LEU A 440 -24.36 -1.35 7.85
C LEU A 440 -25.68 -1.69 7.15
N LEU A 441 -26.20 -2.91 7.32
CA LEU A 441 -27.52 -3.30 6.79
C LEU A 441 -28.68 -2.45 7.33
N LYS A 442 -28.51 -1.80 8.49
CA LYS A 442 -29.51 -0.90 9.06
C LYS A 442 -29.54 0.46 8.35
N TYR A 443 -28.39 0.92 7.83
CA TYR A 443 -28.25 2.23 7.17
C TYR A 443 -28.47 2.17 5.65
N PHE A 444 -28.24 1.02 5.01
CA PHE A 444 -28.30 0.85 3.55
C PHE A 444 -29.37 -0.16 3.13
N PRO A 445 -30.61 0.28 2.84
CA PRO A 445 -31.68 -0.60 2.36
C PRO A 445 -31.28 -1.36 1.09
N ILE A 446 -30.51 -0.75 0.18
CA ILE A 446 -29.98 -1.42 -1.01
C ILE A 446 -29.13 -2.67 -0.70
N LEU A 447 -28.39 -2.67 0.42
CA LEU A 447 -27.64 -3.86 0.87
C LEU A 447 -28.58 -4.93 1.43
N LYS A 448 -29.64 -4.51 2.14
CA LYS A 448 -30.67 -5.42 2.66
C LYS A 448 -31.42 -6.12 1.52
N ASP A 449 -31.72 -5.40 0.45
CA ASP A 449 -32.34 -5.94 -0.76
C ASP A 449 -31.42 -6.93 -1.47
N LEU A 450 -30.13 -6.58 -1.63
CA LEU A 450 -29.11 -7.48 -2.17
C LEU A 450 -29.06 -8.79 -1.37
N VAL A 451 -28.94 -8.68 -0.04
CA VAL A 451 -28.85 -9.84 0.85
C VAL A 451 -30.11 -10.70 0.80
N SER A 452 -31.30 -10.09 0.68
CA SER A 452 -32.56 -10.81 0.57
C SER A 452 -32.64 -11.61 -0.73
N LYS A 453 -32.24 -11.02 -1.87
CA LYS A 453 -32.19 -11.69 -3.17
C LYS A 453 -31.19 -12.84 -3.17
N VAL A 454 -29.97 -12.61 -2.70
CA VAL A 454 -28.92 -13.64 -2.62
C VAL A 454 -29.27 -14.75 -1.63
N SER A 455 -30.05 -14.45 -0.59
CA SER A 455 -30.45 -15.45 0.40
C SER A 455 -31.37 -16.53 -0.14
N ALA A 456 -32.18 -16.22 -1.16
CA ALA A 456 -33.07 -17.19 -1.81
C ALA A 456 -32.28 -18.33 -2.46
N ASP A 457 -31.06 -18.04 -2.93
CA ASP A 457 -30.19 -19.02 -3.58
C ASP A 457 -29.20 -19.69 -2.59
N CYS A 458 -29.19 -19.26 -1.33
CA CYS A 458 -28.23 -19.74 -0.33
C CYS A 458 -28.72 -21.02 0.37
N ARG A 459 -27.90 -22.08 0.29
CA ARG A 459 -28.21 -23.40 0.87
C ARG A 459 -27.70 -23.61 2.29
N CYS A 460 -27.09 -22.60 2.92
CA CYS A 460 -26.51 -22.77 4.26
C CYS A 460 -27.62 -22.97 5.32
N SER A 461 -27.31 -23.67 6.41
CA SER A 461 -28.28 -24.01 7.47
C SER A 461 -28.98 -22.80 8.10
N GLY A 462 -28.33 -21.62 8.08
CA GLY A 462 -28.92 -20.36 8.54
C GLY A 462 -29.89 -19.70 7.55
N CYS A 463 -29.78 -19.98 6.24
CA CYS A 463 -30.70 -19.47 5.22
C CYS A 463 -31.86 -20.43 4.95
N SER A 464 -31.62 -21.74 5.07
CA SER A 464 -32.61 -22.79 4.80
C SER A 464 -33.66 -22.96 5.90
N ARG A 465 -33.46 -22.38 7.10
CA ARG A 465 -34.45 -22.42 8.19
C ARG A 465 -35.47 -21.29 8.02
N PRO A 466 -36.78 -21.58 7.91
CA PRO A 466 -37.79 -20.53 7.91
C PRO A 466 -37.75 -19.78 9.25
N GLN A 467 -37.54 -18.46 9.17
CA GLN A 467 -37.34 -17.56 10.29
C GLN A 467 -38.62 -17.53 11.15
N ARG A 468 -38.64 -18.25 12.28
CA ARG A 468 -39.75 -18.25 13.26
C ARG A 468 -39.63 -17.13 14.31
N SER A 469 -38.81 -16.11 14.08
CA SER A 469 -38.53 -15.05 15.05
C SER A 469 -39.02 -13.68 14.56
N TYR A 470 -39.56 -12.93 15.52
CA TYR A 470 -40.20 -11.61 15.43
C TYR A 470 -39.63 -10.64 14.38
N PRO A 471 -40.48 -9.80 13.75
CA PRO A 471 -40.13 -8.94 12.60
C PRO A 471 -39.10 -7.82 12.88
N PHE A 472 -38.60 -7.71 14.11
CA PHE A 472 -37.67 -6.65 14.52
C PHE A 472 -36.25 -7.13 14.86
N THR A 473 -35.98 -8.44 14.89
CA THR A 473 -34.62 -8.97 15.10
C THR A 473 -34.08 -9.60 13.81
N PHE A 474 -33.44 -8.79 12.98
CA PHE A 474 -32.47 -9.30 11.99
C PHE A 474 -31.36 -10.02 12.76
N GLY A 475 -31.51 -11.33 12.95
CA GLY A 475 -30.61 -12.12 13.78
C GLY A 475 -29.17 -12.02 13.29
N PHE A 476 -28.30 -11.51 14.16
CA PHE A 476 -26.84 -11.49 14.02
C PHE A 476 -26.25 -12.87 13.66
N GLU A 477 -27.00 -13.96 13.88
CA GLU A 477 -26.67 -15.35 13.52
C GLU A 477 -26.54 -15.64 12.00
N SER A 478 -26.91 -14.71 11.12
CA SER A 478 -27.10 -14.96 9.67
C SER A 478 -25.89 -14.75 8.74
N LEU A 479 -24.80 -14.11 9.20
CA LEU A 479 -23.58 -13.83 8.42
C LEU A 479 -22.41 -14.77 8.79
N ARG A 480 -22.62 -16.08 8.67
CA ARG A 480 -21.58 -17.09 8.97
C ARG A 480 -20.58 -17.22 7.81
N PRO A 481 -19.33 -17.65 8.05
CA PRO A 481 -18.40 -18.04 6.99
C PRO A 481 -19.06 -19.05 6.03
N GLY A 482 -18.84 -18.88 4.73
CA GLY A 482 -19.46 -19.70 3.67
C GLY A 482 -20.92 -19.35 3.33
N CYS A 483 -21.55 -18.40 4.03
CA CYS A 483 -22.87 -17.90 3.67
C CYS A 483 -22.80 -16.94 2.47
N LEU A 484 -23.64 -17.12 1.45
CA LEU A 484 -23.67 -16.23 0.28
C LEU A 484 -24.00 -14.77 0.65
N LYS A 485 -24.81 -14.54 1.69
CA LYS A 485 -25.11 -13.20 2.20
C LYS A 485 -23.83 -12.46 2.60
N ARG A 486 -22.95 -13.14 3.34
CA ARG A 486 -21.66 -12.60 3.80
C ARG A 486 -20.74 -12.36 2.61
N ILE A 487 -20.61 -13.34 1.73
CA ILE A 487 -19.77 -13.24 0.53
C ILE A 487 -20.18 -12.03 -0.32
N ALA A 488 -21.48 -11.86 -0.61
CA ALA A 488 -21.97 -10.73 -1.40
C ALA A 488 -21.68 -9.37 -0.74
N LEU A 489 -21.82 -9.26 0.59
CA LEU A 489 -21.48 -8.03 1.32
C LEU A 489 -19.98 -7.74 1.29
N GLU A 490 -19.14 -8.76 1.49
CA GLU A 490 -17.69 -8.61 1.40
C GLU A 490 -17.27 -8.16 -0.01
N GLU A 491 -17.88 -8.70 -1.06
CA GLU A 491 -17.62 -8.22 -2.44
C GLU A 491 -17.96 -6.74 -2.62
N VAL A 492 -19.11 -6.30 -2.11
CA VAL A 492 -19.48 -4.89 -2.19
C VAL A 492 -18.44 -4.04 -1.47
N MET A 493 -18.01 -4.43 -0.27
CA MET A 493 -16.98 -3.71 0.46
C MET A 493 -15.64 -3.67 -0.27
N LEU A 494 -15.24 -4.76 -0.95
CA LEU A 494 -14.01 -4.76 -1.75
C LEU A 494 -14.10 -3.86 -2.98
N LEU A 495 -15.22 -3.88 -3.70
CA LEU A 495 -15.41 -2.99 -4.85
C LEU A 495 -15.45 -1.52 -4.42
N LEU A 496 -16.06 -1.21 -3.27
CA LEU A 496 -16.04 0.13 -2.69
C LEU A 496 -14.63 0.53 -2.24
N ALA A 497 -13.88 -0.36 -1.60
CA ALA A 497 -12.49 -0.12 -1.20
C ALA A 497 -11.59 0.15 -2.41
N HIS A 498 -11.77 -0.59 -3.50
CA HIS A 498 -11.12 -0.29 -4.79
C HIS A 498 -11.55 1.08 -5.32
N GLY A 499 -12.82 1.45 -5.19
CA GLY A 499 -13.31 2.79 -5.50
C GLY A 499 -12.62 3.89 -4.70
N VAL A 500 -12.44 3.70 -3.40
CA VAL A 500 -11.69 4.66 -2.56
C VAL A 500 -10.23 4.74 -3.00
N ALA A 501 -9.56 3.61 -3.22
CA ALA A 501 -8.18 3.57 -3.69
C ALA A 501 -8.03 4.23 -5.08
N ASP A 502 -8.98 3.99 -6.00
CA ASP A 502 -9.07 4.66 -7.29
C ASP A 502 -9.18 6.18 -7.14
N GLY A 503 -10.01 6.65 -6.20
CA GLY A 503 -10.13 8.07 -5.86
C GLY A 503 -8.83 8.70 -5.33
N PHE A 504 -8.00 7.89 -4.68
CA PHE A 504 -6.64 8.24 -4.24
C PHE A 504 -5.58 8.16 -5.36
N GLU A 505 -6.01 7.92 -6.62
CA GLU A 505 -5.17 7.77 -7.81
C GLU A 505 -4.31 6.51 -7.85
N VAL A 506 -4.74 5.44 -7.18
CA VAL A 506 -4.06 4.13 -7.27
C VAL A 506 -4.37 3.49 -8.64
N ASP A 507 -3.36 3.04 -9.36
CA ASP A 507 -3.56 2.40 -10.67
C ASP A 507 -3.59 0.85 -10.62
N THR A 508 -2.92 0.27 -9.62
CA THR A 508 -2.81 -1.19 -9.44
C THR A 508 -2.99 -1.57 -7.98
N VAL A 509 -3.52 -2.76 -7.73
CA VAL A 509 -3.77 -3.30 -6.39
C VAL A 509 -2.87 -4.50 -6.11
N SER A 510 -2.54 -4.70 -4.83
CA SER A 510 -1.88 -5.92 -4.40
C SER A 510 -2.84 -7.12 -4.46
N SER A 511 -2.30 -8.31 -4.76
CA SER A 511 -3.08 -9.56 -4.76
C SER A 511 -3.05 -10.25 -3.38
N VAL A 512 -3.31 -9.51 -2.30
CA VAL A 512 -3.26 -10.02 -0.92
C VAL A 512 -4.22 -11.19 -0.69
N SER A 513 -3.77 -12.37 -0.31
CA SER A 513 -4.64 -13.56 -0.18
C SER A 513 -5.81 -13.35 0.80
N ASP A 514 -5.56 -12.67 1.91
CA ASP A 514 -6.57 -12.34 2.93
C ASP A 514 -7.16 -10.94 2.71
N THR A 515 -8.40 -10.91 2.21
CA THR A 515 -9.14 -9.66 1.98
C THR A 515 -9.91 -9.14 3.20
N THR A 516 -9.88 -9.85 4.33
CA THR A 516 -10.67 -9.53 5.53
C THR A 516 -10.34 -8.12 6.06
N TRP A 517 -9.06 -7.76 6.05
CA TRP A 517 -8.59 -6.45 6.49
C TRP A 517 -9.12 -5.30 5.64
N ILE A 518 -9.25 -5.50 4.32
CA ILE A 518 -9.81 -4.49 3.40
C ILE A 518 -11.31 -4.32 3.68
N VAL A 519 -12.02 -5.42 3.89
CA VAL A 519 -13.45 -5.39 4.25
C VAL A 519 -13.65 -4.66 5.58
N GLU A 520 -12.84 -4.96 6.60
CA GLU A 520 -12.91 -4.29 7.90
C GLU A 520 -12.61 -2.80 7.80
N GLY A 521 -11.60 -2.42 7.00
CA GLY A 521 -11.27 -1.02 6.74
C GLY A 521 -12.40 -0.26 6.07
N MET A 522 -12.99 -0.83 5.02
CA MET A 522 -14.14 -0.22 4.33
C MET A 522 -15.36 -0.12 5.25
N ALA A 523 -15.65 -1.16 6.02
CA ALA A 523 -16.76 -1.14 6.96
C ALA A 523 -16.56 -0.06 8.05
N THR A 524 -15.33 0.07 8.56
CA THR A 524 -14.95 1.13 9.51
C THR A 524 -15.19 2.51 8.89
N LEU A 525 -14.70 2.74 7.66
CA LEU A 525 -14.86 3.99 6.93
C LEU A 525 -16.33 4.38 6.77
N ILE A 526 -17.19 3.47 6.30
CA ILE A 526 -18.61 3.77 6.11
C ILE A 526 -19.27 4.06 7.46
N LEU A 527 -18.93 3.33 8.52
CA LEU A 527 -19.48 3.56 9.85
C LEU A 527 -19.07 4.92 10.43
N GLU A 528 -17.81 5.32 10.28
CA GLU A 528 -17.37 6.67 10.66
C GLU A 528 -18.13 7.76 9.89
N LEU A 529 -18.39 7.54 8.60
CA LEU A 529 -19.17 8.46 7.78
C LEU A 529 -20.62 8.58 8.25
N VAL A 530 -21.33 7.46 8.43
CA VAL A 530 -22.79 7.47 8.67
C VAL A 530 -23.17 7.63 10.15
N ARG A 531 -22.29 7.22 11.07
CA ARG A 531 -22.55 7.29 12.53
C ARG A 531 -21.93 8.51 13.16
N ASP A 532 -20.67 8.79 12.82
CA ASP A 532 -19.89 9.85 13.45
C ASP A 532 -19.88 11.13 12.58
N GLY A 533 -20.41 11.06 11.35
CA GLY A 533 -20.52 12.22 10.46
C GLY A 533 -19.15 12.76 10.05
N LYS A 534 -18.15 11.90 9.84
CA LYS A 534 -16.77 12.33 9.57
C LYS A 534 -16.11 11.55 8.43
N VAL A 535 -15.24 12.24 7.71
CA VAL A 535 -14.29 11.70 6.72
C VAL A 535 -12.89 11.97 7.25
N ALA A 536 -12.31 10.99 7.94
CA ALA A 536 -11.00 11.08 8.57
C ALA A 536 -9.88 10.68 7.59
N TRP A 537 -8.81 11.48 7.54
CA TRP A 537 -7.64 11.20 6.71
C TRP A 537 -7.05 9.80 6.98
N ASP A 538 -6.77 9.47 8.25
CA ASP A 538 -6.07 8.23 8.62
C ASP A 538 -6.83 6.97 8.17
N THR A 539 -8.15 6.95 8.34
CA THR A 539 -8.99 5.81 7.93
C THR A 539 -8.97 5.62 6.42
N TRP A 540 -9.17 6.71 5.66
CA TRP A 540 -9.21 6.66 4.20
C TRP A 540 -7.84 6.37 3.59
N PHE A 541 -6.79 7.03 4.08
CA PHE A 541 -5.41 6.82 3.64
C PHE A 541 -4.93 5.40 3.94
N THR A 542 -5.26 4.87 5.13
CA THR A 542 -4.90 3.49 5.48
C THR A 542 -5.65 2.48 4.61
N LEU A 543 -6.94 2.69 4.34
CA LEU A 543 -7.69 1.81 3.44
C LEU A 543 -7.12 1.82 2.01
N ALA A 544 -6.87 3.00 1.44
CA ALA A 544 -6.26 3.13 0.12
C ALA A 544 -4.87 2.47 0.08
N SER A 545 -4.07 2.66 1.13
CA SER A 545 -2.77 2.01 1.30
C SER A 545 -2.88 0.48 1.43
N CYS A 546 -3.89 -0.04 2.12
CA CYS A 546 -4.12 -1.49 2.21
C CYS A 546 -4.41 -2.11 0.84
N VAL A 547 -5.22 -1.44 0.02
CA VAL A 547 -5.52 -1.90 -1.35
C VAL A 547 -4.28 -1.81 -2.25
N TYR A 548 -3.52 -0.72 -2.16
CA TYR A 548 -2.31 -0.51 -2.95
C TYR A 548 -1.16 -1.43 -2.55
N LEU A 549 -0.84 -1.51 -1.26
CA LEU A 549 0.31 -2.23 -0.71
C LEU A 549 0.01 -3.70 -0.41
N GLY A 550 -1.25 -4.06 -0.11
CA GLY A 550 -1.60 -5.40 0.39
C GLY A 550 -1.24 -5.63 1.85
N CYS A 551 -1.08 -4.56 2.63
CA CYS A 551 -0.79 -4.63 4.07
C CYS A 551 -2.07 -4.76 4.91
N PRO A 552 -1.97 -5.21 6.18
CA PRO A 552 -3.11 -5.23 7.10
C PRO A 552 -3.63 -3.83 7.43
N PHE A 553 -4.94 -3.68 7.50
CA PHE A 553 -5.62 -2.45 7.92
C PHE A 553 -5.35 -2.18 9.41
N HIS A 554 -4.96 -0.94 9.70
CA HIS A 554 -4.67 -0.47 11.06
C HIS A 554 -5.52 0.74 11.40
N LYS A 555 -6.07 0.74 12.61
CA LYS A 555 -6.73 1.91 13.17
C LYS A 555 -5.70 2.76 13.94
N PRO A 556 -5.95 4.06 14.11
CA PRO A 556 -5.19 4.89 15.03
C PRO A 556 -5.11 4.23 16.41
N VAL A 557 -3.93 4.27 17.02
CA VAL A 557 -3.68 3.63 18.31
C VAL A 557 -4.36 4.39 19.45
N GLY A 558 -4.83 3.65 20.46
CA GLY A 558 -5.47 4.24 21.64
C GLY A 558 -4.47 4.84 22.64
N PRO A 559 -4.93 5.63 23.63
CA PRO A 559 -4.07 6.31 24.62
C PRO A 559 -3.14 5.42 25.44
N MET A 560 -3.44 4.13 25.53
CA MET A 560 -2.67 3.15 26.30
C MET A 560 -1.54 2.50 25.49
N ASP A 561 -1.48 2.73 24.18
CA ASP A 561 -0.46 2.16 23.30
C ASP A 561 0.85 2.95 23.41
N PRO A 562 2.04 2.31 23.47
CA PRO A 562 3.33 3.00 23.49
C PRO A 562 3.57 3.96 22.32
N ALA A 563 2.95 3.71 21.17
CA ALA A 563 3.05 4.57 19.99
C ALA A 563 2.14 5.81 20.07
N PHE A 564 1.23 5.89 21.04
CA PHE A 564 0.23 6.95 21.17
C PHE A 564 0.84 8.36 21.20
N GLY A 565 0.21 9.28 20.46
CA GLY A 565 0.56 10.70 20.43
C GLY A 565 1.04 11.22 19.08
N GLY A 566 1.11 10.38 18.04
CA GLY A 566 1.21 10.86 16.66
C GLY A 566 -0.05 11.60 16.22
N THR A 567 0.08 12.46 15.22
CA THR A 567 -1.02 13.37 14.81
C THR A 567 -1.78 12.91 13.56
N ALA A 568 -1.06 12.38 12.57
CA ALA A 568 -1.63 11.88 11.32
C ALA A 568 -0.69 10.85 10.67
N ILE A 569 -1.26 9.86 9.99
CA ILE A 569 -0.49 8.88 9.22
C ILE A 569 0.00 9.55 7.93
N ALA A 570 1.31 9.73 7.83
CA ALA A 570 1.96 10.37 6.68
C ALA A 570 2.46 9.35 5.64
N ALA A 571 2.84 8.15 6.06
CA ALA A 571 3.26 7.10 5.14
C ALA A 571 3.08 5.70 5.72
N ILE A 572 2.91 4.71 4.84
CA ILE A 572 2.89 3.29 5.18
C ILE A 572 3.85 2.56 4.24
N GLN A 573 4.75 1.77 4.79
CA GLN A 573 5.67 0.91 4.04
C GLN A 573 5.28 -0.56 4.21
N TYR A 574 5.29 -1.31 3.11
CA TYR A 574 5.17 -2.76 3.13
C TYR A 574 6.15 -3.41 2.13
N GLY A 575 7.21 -4.02 2.67
CA GLY A 575 8.34 -4.51 1.90
C GLY A 575 9.14 -3.37 1.31
N ASP A 576 9.33 -3.42 -0.02
CA ASP A 576 10.01 -2.39 -0.80
C ASP A 576 9.03 -1.53 -1.59
N LEU A 577 7.80 -1.41 -1.07
CA LEU A 577 6.74 -0.57 -1.60
C LEU A 577 6.20 0.31 -0.47
N ALA A 578 5.92 1.57 -0.76
CA ALA A 578 5.39 2.51 0.22
C ALA A 578 4.35 3.45 -0.38
N ALA A 579 3.37 3.79 0.44
CA ALA A 579 2.35 4.80 0.19
C ALA A 579 2.65 6.04 1.03
N GLN A 580 2.62 7.22 0.43
CA GLN A 580 2.93 8.48 1.11
C GLN A 580 1.83 9.52 0.89
N ALA A 581 1.64 10.36 1.90
CA ALA A 581 0.77 11.51 1.84
C ALA A 581 1.40 12.62 0.99
N PRO A 582 0.71 13.19 -0.02
CA PRO A 582 1.28 14.24 -0.85
C PRO A 582 1.45 15.57 -0.11
N TRP A 583 0.62 15.82 0.91
CA TRP A 583 0.71 17.03 1.74
C TRP A 583 1.94 17.09 2.63
N LEU A 584 2.69 15.98 2.73
CA LEU A 584 3.94 15.90 3.45
C LEU A 584 5.01 16.82 2.83
N ASP A 585 4.97 17.00 1.49
CA ASP A 585 5.86 17.92 0.78
C ASP A 585 5.35 19.37 0.88
N LEU A 586 5.80 20.07 1.93
CA LEU A 586 5.46 21.47 2.17
C LEU A 586 5.95 22.43 1.06
N THR A 587 6.80 21.99 0.12
CA THR A 587 7.24 22.82 -1.01
C THR A 587 6.23 22.86 -2.16
N CYS A 588 5.23 21.97 -2.13
CA CYS A 588 4.18 21.89 -3.14
C CYS A 588 2.94 22.72 -2.77
N GLU A 589 2.12 23.02 -3.77
CA GLU A 589 0.82 23.65 -3.51
C GLU A 589 -0.12 22.69 -2.78
N LEU A 590 -0.64 23.14 -1.62
CA LEU A 590 -1.73 22.47 -0.92
C LEU A 590 -3.07 23.11 -1.31
N ALA A 591 -4.04 22.26 -1.66
CA ALA A 591 -5.39 22.65 -2.03
C ALA A 591 -6.42 21.71 -1.38
N VAL A 592 -7.63 22.21 -1.11
CA VAL A 592 -8.74 21.40 -0.58
C VAL A 592 -9.22 20.38 -1.62
N ARG A 593 -9.25 20.78 -2.89
CA ARG A 593 -9.62 19.88 -3.98
C ARG A 593 -8.49 18.89 -4.25
N GLY A 594 -8.81 17.60 -4.29
CA GLY A 594 -7.82 16.56 -4.49
C GLY A 594 -6.82 16.41 -3.33
N CYS A 595 -7.18 16.81 -2.11
CA CYS A 595 -6.30 16.62 -0.96
C CYS A 595 -6.18 15.16 -0.51
N PHE A 596 -7.17 14.31 -0.82
CA PHE A 596 -7.17 12.88 -0.55
C PHE A 596 -6.56 12.13 -1.73
N ARG A 597 -5.23 11.92 -1.65
CA ARG A 597 -4.38 11.33 -2.69
C ARG A 597 -3.29 10.46 -2.08
N LEU A 598 -2.77 9.52 -2.85
CA LEU A 598 -1.69 8.62 -2.44
C LEU A 598 -0.53 8.73 -3.44
N VAL A 599 0.69 8.91 -2.93
CA VAL A 599 1.91 8.82 -3.74
C VAL A 599 2.55 7.46 -3.51
N GLY A 600 2.48 6.60 -4.54
CA GLY A 600 3.11 5.29 -4.54
C GLY A 600 4.61 5.39 -4.82
N SER A 601 5.42 4.71 -4.03
CA SER A 601 6.88 4.72 -4.15
C SER A 601 7.45 3.32 -4.00
N ARG A 602 8.50 3.02 -4.78
CA ARG A 602 9.25 1.76 -4.71
C ARG A 602 10.59 2.04 -4.03
N GLY A 603 10.93 1.27 -3.02
CA GLY A 603 12.10 1.51 -2.17
C GLY A 603 11.73 1.62 -0.69
N ARG A 604 12.75 1.56 0.18
CA ARG A 604 12.59 1.80 1.61
C ARG A 604 12.62 3.28 1.91
N LEU A 605 11.63 3.73 2.66
CA LEU A 605 11.53 5.07 3.20
C LEU A 605 12.64 5.33 4.22
N GLY A 606 13.05 6.60 4.31
CA GLY A 606 13.97 7.07 5.33
C GLY A 606 14.20 8.57 5.23
N VAL A 607 15.10 9.07 6.08
CA VAL A 607 15.48 10.48 6.14
C VAL A 607 16.99 10.65 6.05
N VAL A 608 17.44 11.76 5.46
CA VAL A 608 18.86 12.13 5.44
C VAL A 608 19.20 12.92 6.70
N THR A 609 20.20 12.45 7.46
CA THR A 609 20.48 12.93 8.84
C THR A 609 21.71 13.82 8.98
N ARG A 610 22.70 13.76 8.06
CA ARG A 610 23.90 14.62 8.04
C ARG A 610 24.43 14.82 6.61
N SER A 611 24.94 16.02 6.31
CA SER A 611 25.58 16.40 5.04
C SER A 611 26.96 17.05 5.23
N HIS A 612 27.63 16.83 6.36
CA HIS A 612 29.00 17.31 6.54
C HIS A 612 29.97 16.18 6.18
N ASP A 613 30.86 16.45 5.21
CA ASP A 613 31.96 15.63 4.68
C ASP A 613 31.60 14.59 3.58
N ASP A 614 31.03 15.04 2.45
CA ASP A 614 30.81 14.27 1.20
C ASP A 614 30.02 12.94 1.34
N HIS A 615 29.46 12.63 2.52
CA HIS A 615 28.73 11.40 2.79
C HIS A 615 27.38 11.69 3.46
N MET A 616 26.31 11.57 2.68
CA MET A 616 24.94 11.66 3.19
C MET A 616 24.60 10.44 4.03
N GLN A 617 24.29 10.63 5.31
CA GLN A 617 23.86 9.54 6.19
C GLN A 617 22.34 9.35 6.11
N PHE A 618 21.89 8.31 5.42
CA PHE A 618 20.48 7.92 5.33
C PHE A 618 20.07 7.02 6.49
N ARG A 619 18.97 7.37 7.18
CA ARG A 619 18.32 6.54 8.20
C ARG A 619 17.07 5.94 7.60
N SER A 620 17.13 4.66 7.25
CA SER A 620 16.01 3.89 6.71
C SER A 620 15.01 3.49 7.79
N VAL A 621 13.76 3.32 7.39
CA VAL A 621 12.81 2.43 8.08
C VAL A 621 13.36 1.01 7.97
N GLU A 622 13.60 0.39 9.12
CA GLU A 622 14.22 -0.93 9.17
C GLU A 622 13.17 -2.02 8.92
N GLU A 623 11.90 -1.75 9.29
CA GLU A 623 10.81 -2.71 9.25
C GLU A 623 10.20 -2.98 7.87
N ASN A 624 9.84 -4.25 7.63
CA ASN A 624 9.11 -4.62 6.42
C ASN A 624 7.68 -4.04 6.44
N PHE A 625 7.08 -3.88 7.62
CA PHE A 625 5.81 -3.17 7.76
C PHE A 625 6.01 -2.01 8.73
N ALA A 626 5.75 -0.80 8.27
CA ALA A 626 5.89 0.39 9.09
C ALA A 626 4.79 1.41 8.79
N ILE A 627 4.29 2.04 9.84
CA ILE A 627 3.38 3.18 9.80
C ILE A 627 4.18 4.38 10.32
N ILE A 628 4.26 5.43 9.51
CA ILE A 628 4.97 6.67 9.84
C ILE A 628 3.93 7.73 10.13
N GLU A 629 3.93 8.23 11.35
CA GLU A 629 3.06 9.31 11.83
C GLU A 629 3.85 10.61 11.98
N THR A 630 3.19 11.75 11.79
CA THR A 630 3.76 13.06 12.09
C THR A 630 3.76 13.35 13.59
N GLU A 631 4.69 14.20 14.03
CA GLU A 631 4.78 14.69 15.40
C GLU A 631 4.12 16.06 15.56
N ASN A 632 3.59 16.34 16.75
CA ASN A 632 2.90 17.59 17.04
C ASN A 632 3.79 18.82 16.84
N THR A 633 3.16 19.92 16.40
CA THR A 633 3.79 21.23 16.36
C THR A 633 4.27 21.66 17.76
N GLU A 634 5.53 22.07 17.87
CA GLU A 634 6.14 22.46 19.15
C GLU A 634 5.50 23.72 19.74
N ASP A 635 5.22 23.74 21.05
CA ASP A 635 4.63 24.90 21.73
C ASP A 635 5.62 26.07 21.88
N ALA A 636 5.26 27.22 21.31
CA ALA A 636 6.03 28.46 21.42
C ALA A 636 5.47 29.42 22.48
N SER A 637 4.40 29.06 23.21
CA SER A 637 3.74 29.92 24.18
C SER A 637 4.67 30.50 25.26
N PRO A 638 5.65 29.76 25.82
CA PRO A 638 6.56 30.31 26.82
C PRO A 638 7.44 31.42 26.23
N PHE A 639 7.92 31.24 24.99
CA PHE A 639 8.71 32.23 24.28
C PHE A 639 7.89 33.47 23.93
N CYS A 640 6.68 33.29 23.37
CA CYS A 640 5.74 34.36 23.03
C CYS A 640 5.39 35.23 24.25
N SER A 641 5.23 34.62 25.43
CA SER A 641 4.91 35.33 26.66
C SER A 641 6.04 36.26 27.13
N ARG A 642 7.30 35.82 26.95
CA ARG A 642 8.51 36.53 27.35
C ARG A 642 8.94 37.59 26.34
N TYR A 643 8.78 37.31 25.05
CA TYR A 643 9.25 38.14 23.94
C TYR A 643 8.10 38.63 23.06
N LYS A 644 7.24 39.48 23.64
CA LYS A 644 6.05 40.01 22.97
C LYS A 644 6.40 40.83 21.72
N LYS A 645 5.67 40.58 20.63
CA LYS A 645 5.70 41.43 19.43
C LYS A 645 4.89 42.71 19.66
N ALA A 646 5.47 43.87 19.37
CA ALA A 646 4.78 45.15 19.44
C ALA A 646 3.67 45.24 18.37
N ALA A 647 2.50 45.74 18.76
CA ALA A 647 1.43 46.07 17.83
C ALA A 647 1.68 47.46 17.22
N LEU A 648 1.34 47.59 15.94
CA LEU A 648 1.37 48.82 15.17
C LEU A 648 -0.07 49.28 14.93
N SER A 649 -0.30 50.59 15.00
CA SER A 649 -1.54 51.18 14.52
C SER A 649 -1.52 51.18 13.00
N VAL A 650 -2.50 50.51 12.39
CA VAL A 650 -2.62 50.32 10.94
C VAL A 650 -3.75 51.20 10.42
N ASP A 651 -3.45 51.93 9.36
CA ASP A 651 -4.41 52.69 8.55
C ASP A 651 -4.45 52.16 7.11
N GLN A 652 -5.20 52.85 6.24
CA GLN A 652 -5.38 52.48 4.82
C GLN A 652 -4.09 52.52 3.99
N ARG A 653 -2.98 53.08 4.52
CA ARG A 653 -1.69 53.22 3.82
C ARG A 653 -0.71 52.10 4.14
N LEU A 654 -1.12 51.06 4.88
CA LEU A 654 -0.22 49.97 5.22
C LEU A 654 0.25 49.24 3.95
N ILE A 655 1.56 49.36 3.71
CA ILE A 655 2.30 48.55 2.74
C ILE A 655 3.01 47.45 3.52
N VAL A 656 2.76 46.19 3.12
CA VAL A 656 3.42 45.03 3.71
C VAL A 656 4.64 44.69 2.84
N ASP A 657 5.83 44.72 3.44
CA ASP A 657 7.08 44.39 2.76
C ASP A 657 7.15 42.90 2.37
N ASN A 658 8.00 42.59 1.38
CA ASN A 658 8.38 41.22 1.07
C ASN A 658 9.20 40.58 2.21
N ASP A 659 9.00 39.29 2.42
CA ASP A 659 9.80 38.52 3.36
C ASP A 659 11.11 38.03 2.73
N GLU A 660 12.24 38.47 3.27
CA GLU A 660 13.59 38.07 2.83
C GLU A 660 14.18 36.91 3.65
N SER A 661 13.38 36.28 4.52
CA SER A 661 13.88 35.24 5.43
C SER A 661 14.20 33.97 4.65
N SER A 662 15.41 33.43 4.81
CA SER A 662 15.78 32.11 4.30
C SER A 662 15.30 31.00 5.25
N ILE A 663 14.82 29.89 4.68
CA ILE A 663 14.31 28.74 5.45
C ILE A 663 15.06 27.48 5.04
N LYS A 664 15.34 26.62 6.02
CA LYS A 664 15.82 25.26 5.81
C LYS A 664 14.91 24.29 6.55
N THR A 665 14.77 23.09 6.02
CA THR A 665 13.98 22.01 6.62
C THR A 665 14.88 20.83 6.94
N ASP A 666 14.78 20.33 8.16
CA ASP A 666 15.38 19.05 8.55
C ASP A 666 14.28 18.08 8.98
N MET A 667 14.49 16.79 8.75
CA MET A 667 13.57 15.75 9.22
C MET A 667 14.26 14.84 10.23
N ILE A 668 13.50 14.39 11.22
CA ILE A 668 13.94 13.39 12.19
C ILE A 668 12.94 12.24 12.13
N LEU A 669 13.43 11.04 11.87
CA LEU A 669 12.67 9.80 11.90
C LEU A 669 13.16 8.95 13.06
N TYR A 670 12.27 8.50 13.93
CA TYR A 670 12.58 7.57 15.02
C TYR A 670 11.45 6.57 15.22
N GLN A 671 11.82 5.38 15.68
CA GLN A 671 10.88 4.30 15.97
C GLN A 671 10.29 4.48 17.37
N THR A 672 8.96 4.34 17.50
CA THR A 672 8.24 4.39 18.78
C THR A 672 7.83 3.00 19.26
N ASP A 673 7.51 2.11 18.33
CA ASP A 673 7.14 0.71 18.59
C ASP A 673 7.59 -0.20 17.43
N ASN A 674 7.33 -1.50 17.50
CA ASN A 674 7.69 -2.52 16.51
C ASN A 674 7.28 -2.20 15.06
N LYS A 675 6.22 -1.40 14.86
CA LYS A 675 5.74 -1.01 13.52
C LYS A 675 5.50 0.49 13.35
N PHE A 676 5.62 1.28 14.42
CA PHE A 676 5.31 2.70 14.40
C PHE A 676 6.57 3.54 14.44
N TYR A 677 6.59 4.56 13.58
CA TYR A 677 7.64 5.56 13.48
C TYR A 677 7.04 6.94 13.58
N ARG A 678 7.81 7.88 14.12
CA ARG A 678 7.47 9.30 14.14
C ARG A 678 8.42 10.12 13.30
N LEU A 679 7.82 11.02 12.54
CA LEU A 679 8.46 11.94 11.64
C LEU A 679 8.27 13.37 12.17
N SER A 680 9.34 13.97 12.67
CA SER A 680 9.36 15.37 13.10
C SER A 680 9.96 16.25 12.01
N PHE A 681 9.20 17.26 11.56
CA PHE A 681 9.68 18.27 10.61
C PHE A 681 10.18 19.50 11.36
N ARG A 682 11.50 19.72 11.33
CA ARG A 682 12.12 20.87 11.98
C ARG A 682 12.39 21.96 10.95
N ILE A 683 11.70 23.09 11.12
CA ILE A 683 11.94 24.30 10.34
C ILE A 683 13.06 25.10 11.01
N LYS A 684 14.01 25.59 10.22
CA LYS A 684 15.12 26.43 10.67
C LYS A 684 15.14 27.74 9.89
N THR A 685 15.21 28.84 10.63
CA THR A 685 15.45 30.18 10.10
C THR A 685 16.78 30.71 10.66
N LYS A 686 17.06 32.00 10.47
CA LYS A 686 18.30 32.61 10.98
C LYS A 686 18.37 32.56 12.51
N ASN A 687 17.26 32.85 13.20
CA ASN A 687 17.23 33.00 14.64
C ASN A 687 16.40 31.93 15.37
N HIS A 688 15.55 31.19 14.66
CA HIS A 688 14.61 30.27 15.28
C HIS A 688 14.65 28.87 14.67
N ARG A 689 14.23 27.90 15.47
CA ARG A 689 13.98 26.52 15.06
C ARG A 689 12.72 26.04 15.74
N ARG A 690 11.86 25.33 15.02
CA ARG A 690 10.60 24.82 15.57
C ARG A 690 10.19 23.54 14.85
N ILE A 691 9.66 22.58 15.59
CA ILE A 691 8.98 21.42 14.99
C ILE A 691 7.58 21.86 14.53
N VAL A 692 7.24 21.53 13.30
CA VAL A 692 5.97 21.85 12.65
C VAL A 692 5.34 20.56 12.18
N ASP A 693 4.07 20.35 12.45
CA ASP A 693 3.31 19.24 11.91
C ASP A 693 2.80 19.57 10.49
N PRO A 694 3.21 18.85 9.43
CA PRO A 694 2.69 19.08 8.09
C PRO A 694 1.18 18.80 7.94
N SER A 695 0.60 17.94 8.80
CA SER A 695 -0.83 17.64 8.76
C SER A 695 -1.69 18.83 9.22
N ASP A 696 -1.13 19.72 10.03
CA ASP A 696 -1.75 21.00 10.40
C ASP A 696 -1.86 21.93 9.19
N ALA A 697 -0.91 21.85 8.24
CA ALA A 697 -0.97 22.63 7.00
C ALA A 697 -2.20 22.23 6.16
N LEU A 698 -2.43 20.92 6.02
CA LEU A 698 -3.61 20.39 5.33
C LEU A 698 -4.89 20.83 6.04
N SER A 699 -4.95 20.65 7.36
CA SER A 699 -6.10 21.02 8.17
C SER A 699 -6.42 22.51 8.07
N ALA A 700 -5.39 23.36 8.06
CA ALA A 700 -5.52 24.79 7.85
C ALA A 700 -6.03 25.13 6.45
N VAL A 701 -5.59 24.43 5.39
CA VAL A 701 -6.09 24.61 4.02
C VAL A 701 -7.58 24.27 3.92
N ILE A 702 -8.03 23.18 4.54
CA ILE A 702 -9.45 22.77 4.59
C ILE A 702 -10.32 23.84 5.25
N ARG A 703 -9.79 24.53 6.27
CA ARG A 703 -10.48 25.58 7.03
C ARG A 703 -10.29 26.99 6.48
N MET A 704 -9.41 27.19 5.51
CA MET A 704 -8.98 28.51 5.05
C MET A 704 -10.16 29.28 4.44
N SER A 705 -10.29 30.57 4.79
CA SER A 705 -11.30 31.42 4.15
C SER A 705 -10.93 31.74 2.70
N PRO A 706 -11.91 31.90 1.81
CA PRO A 706 -11.65 32.34 0.44
C PRO A 706 -10.98 33.72 0.43
N SER A 707 -10.09 33.94 -0.53
CA SER A 707 -9.48 35.26 -0.74
C SER A 707 -10.52 36.28 -1.21
N ILE A 708 -10.37 37.53 -0.81
CA ILE A 708 -11.20 38.64 -1.29
C ILE A 708 -10.58 39.32 -2.52
N THR A 709 -11.42 39.99 -3.32
CA THR A 709 -11.01 40.90 -4.40
C THR A 709 -11.58 42.29 -4.14
N CYS A 710 -10.84 43.34 -4.50
CA CYS A 710 -11.33 44.71 -4.37
C CYS A 710 -12.46 44.99 -5.37
N GLN A 711 -13.59 45.51 -4.88
CA GLN A 711 -14.75 45.89 -5.73
C GLN A 711 -14.95 47.41 -5.84
N HIS A 712 -14.00 48.21 -5.35
CA HIS A 712 -14.21 49.63 -5.08
C HIS A 712 -13.49 50.58 -6.07
N GLY A 713 -13.08 50.10 -7.26
CA GLY A 713 -12.57 50.93 -8.36
C GLY A 713 -11.59 52.04 -7.95
N ASP A 714 -10.48 51.66 -7.29
CA ASP A 714 -9.43 52.55 -6.76
C ASP A 714 -9.80 53.48 -5.58
N GLN A 715 -11.01 53.39 -5.02
CA GLN A 715 -11.39 54.08 -3.77
C GLN A 715 -11.48 53.09 -2.60
N PRO A 716 -10.38 52.80 -1.87
CA PRO A 716 -10.41 51.83 -0.78
C PRO A 716 -11.38 52.25 0.34
N PRO A 717 -12.09 51.29 0.96
CA PRO A 717 -13.01 51.59 2.05
C PRO A 717 -12.28 52.23 3.23
N GLU A 718 -12.93 53.22 3.83
CA GLU A 718 -12.39 53.93 4.98
C GLU A 718 -12.46 53.03 6.22
N ILE A 719 -11.31 52.63 6.76
CA ILE A 719 -11.23 51.84 7.99
C ILE A 719 -10.79 52.73 9.16
N SER A 720 -11.43 52.53 10.31
CA SER A 720 -10.92 53.02 11.60
C SER A 720 -9.53 52.43 11.89
N PRO A 721 -8.64 53.14 12.59
CA PRO A 721 -7.33 52.62 12.97
C PRO A 721 -7.46 51.31 13.75
N LEU A 722 -6.74 50.27 13.32
CA LEU A 722 -6.74 48.94 13.93
C LEU A 722 -5.35 48.57 14.43
N ASN A 723 -5.27 47.73 15.46
CA ASN A 723 -3.99 47.23 15.96
C ASN A 723 -3.59 45.96 15.23
N ALA A 724 -2.40 45.96 14.62
CA ALA A 724 -1.88 44.80 13.94
C ALA A 724 -0.42 44.49 14.28
N LYS A 725 -0.04 43.22 14.23
CA LYS A 725 1.32 42.72 14.40
C LYS A 725 1.78 42.11 13.09
N ILE A 726 2.88 42.60 12.53
CA ILE A 726 3.43 42.15 11.26
C ILE A 726 4.68 41.30 11.53
N TYR A 727 4.71 40.08 11.00
CA TYR A 727 5.74 39.08 11.27
C TYR A 727 6.56 38.79 10.01
N THR A 728 7.88 38.79 10.12
CA THR A 728 8.74 38.09 9.14
C THR A 728 8.59 36.59 9.30
N MET A 729 8.98 35.79 8.32
CA MET A 729 8.93 34.34 8.46
C MET A 729 9.85 33.82 9.58
N ASP A 730 11.00 34.46 9.81
CA ASP A 730 11.84 34.20 10.98
C ASP A 730 11.07 34.37 12.30
N GLU A 731 10.21 35.39 12.39
CA GLU A 731 9.37 35.65 13.56
C GLU A 731 8.14 34.75 13.63
N VAL A 732 7.58 34.31 12.50
CA VAL A 732 6.48 33.33 12.47
C VAL A 732 6.95 32.03 13.13
N VAL A 733 8.13 31.53 12.75
CA VAL A 733 8.69 30.30 13.35
C VAL A 733 8.92 30.46 14.86
N GLY A 734 9.41 31.61 15.32
CA GLY A 734 9.75 31.80 16.73
C GLY A 734 8.62 32.25 17.65
N ARG A 735 7.67 33.06 17.15
CA ARG A 735 6.71 33.79 17.98
C ARG A 735 5.34 34.02 17.34
N TRP A 736 4.93 33.16 16.41
CA TRP A 736 3.54 33.15 15.95
C TRP A 736 2.63 32.73 17.12
N PRO A 737 1.67 33.57 17.52
CA PRO A 737 0.93 33.38 18.75
C PRO A 737 -0.23 32.42 18.51
N ASP A 738 0.01 31.13 18.69
CA ASP A 738 -1.04 30.15 18.91
C ASP A 738 -0.71 29.35 20.18
N VAL A 739 -1.69 29.27 21.08
CA VAL A 739 -1.57 28.68 22.42
C VAL A 739 -2.32 27.37 22.44
N VAL A 740 -1.63 26.27 22.72
CA VAL A 740 -2.26 25.06 23.28
C VAL A 740 -2.05 25.14 24.79
N ARG A 741 -3.12 25.32 25.59
CA ARG A 741 -3.03 25.28 27.06
C ARG A 741 -3.93 24.16 27.58
N GLU A 742 -3.41 23.28 28.43
CA GLU A 742 -4.25 22.49 29.31
C GLU A 742 -4.89 23.43 30.36
N TYR A 743 -6.22 23.48 30.43
CA TYR A 743 -6.91 24.29 31.44
C TYR A 743 -7.11 23.48 32.72
N THR A 744 -6.35 23.82 33.77
CA THR A 744 -6.82 23.69 35.15
C THR A 744 -7.21 25.07 35.66
N GLY A 745 -8.52 25.34 35.71
CA GLY A 745 -9.14 26.38 36.54
C GLY A 745 -8.96 27.85 36.13
N SER A 746 -10.07 28.50 35.79
CA SER A 746 -10.50 29.82 36.31
C SER A 746 -11.41 30.53 35.30
N THR A 747 -12.70 30.52 35.59
CA THR A 747 -13.73 31.36 34.96
C THR A 747 -13.61 32.79 35.49
N ALA A 748 -12.91 33.66 34.76
CA ALA A 748 -13.05 35.10 34.92
C ALA A 748 -13.83 35.66 33.70
N ARG A 749 -15.15 35.79 33.86
CA ARG A 749 -16.00 36.57 32.94
C ARG A 749 -15.70 38.06 33.14
N SER A 750 -14.93 38.67 32.23
CA SER A 750 -14.90 40.13 32.08
C SER A 750 -15.64 40.54 30.81
N GLY A 751 -16.80 41.19 30.97
CA GLY A 751 -17.68 41.64 29.88
C GLY A 751 -17.29 42.97 29.25
N ALA A 752 -16.20 43.01 28.48
CA ALA A 752 -15.93 44.09 27.53
C ALA A 752 -15.52 43.49 26.18
N PRO A 753 -16.08 43.92 25.04
CA PRO A 753 -15.61 43.49 23.73
C PRO A 753 -14.21 44.05 23.52
N LYS A 754 -13.17 43.22 23.71
CA LYS A 754 -11.81 43.60 23.35
C LYS A 754 -11.72 43.69 21.83
N SER A 755 -11.23 44.80 21.30
CA SER A 755 -10.85 44.90 19.90
C SER A 755 -9.76 43.86 19.62
N GLY A 756 -10.04 42.89 18.76
CA GLY A 756 -9.07 41.85 18.39
C GLY A 756 -7.82 42.42 17.70
N ILE A 757 -6.71 41.71 17.82
CA ILE A 757 -5.45 42.07 17.15
C ILE A 757 -5.38 41.32 15.82
N PHE A 758 -4.93 42.00 14.77
CA PHE A 758 -4.63 41.35 13.49
C PHE A 758 -3.18 40.87 13.48
N HIS A 759 -2.96 39.63 13.06
CA HIS A 759 -1.66 38.98 12.92
C HIS A 759 -1.40 38.78 11.43
N LEU A 760 -0.42 39.50 10.89
CA LEU A 760 -0.12 39.50 9.46
C LEU A 760 1.29 38.98 9.22
N THR A 761 1.49 38.11 8.25
CA THR A 761 2.84 37.83 7.73
C THR A 761 3.32 38.97 6.85
N ARG A 762 4.63 39.09 6.62
CA ARG A 762 5.16 39.75 5.42
C ARG A 762 4.74 38.99 4.16
N VAL A 763 4.93 39.59 2.97
CA VAL A 763 4.57 38.94 1.71
C VAL A 763 5.49 37.74 1.49
N LEU A 764 4.90 36.54 1.53
CA LEU A 764 5.58 35.27 1.33
C LEU A 764 5.66 34.94 -0.16
N ASP A 765 6.80 34.43 -0.58
CA ASP A 765 7.17 34.23 -1.99
C ASP A 765 7.27 32.76 -2.42
N THR A 766 7.21 31.81 -1.49
CA THR A 766 7.26 30.36 -1.78
C THR A 766 6.09 29.59 -1.16
N HIS A 767 5.79 28.42 -1.73
CA HIS A 767 4.83 27.48 -1.15
C HIS A 767 5.27 26.98 0.23
N LEU A 768 6.56 26.73 0.42
CA LEU A 768 7.13 26.34 1.71
C LEU A 768 6.79 27.34 2.82
N LYS A 769 7.02 28.64 2.57
CA LYS A 769 6.66 29.71 3.51
C LYS A 769 5.17 29.73 3.83
N LYS A 770 4.33 29.68 2.79
CA LYS A 770 2.87 29.64 2.92
C LYS A 770 2.42 28.46 3.79
N ASN A 771 2.89 27.25 3.48
CA ASN A 771 2.44 26.03 4.13
C ASN A 771 2.94 25.94 5.58
N ILE A 772 4.14 26.43 5.89
CA ILE A 772 4.61 26.54 7.28
C ILE A 772 3.75 27.55 8.06
N ALA A 773 3.44 28.71 7.46
CA ALA A 773 2.58 29.70 8.12
C ALA A 773 1.18 29.14 8.39
N LEU A 774 0.61 28.37 7.45
CA LEU A 774 -0.66 27.66 7.61
C LEU A 774 -0.58 26.60 8.72
N ALA A 775 0.43 25.75 8.69
CA ALA A 775 0.66 24.73 9.71
C ALA A 775 0.81 25.33 11.11
N LEU A 776 1.45 26.50 11.23
CA LEU A 776 1.61 27.19 12.51
C LEU A 776 0.36 27.98 12.93
N SER A 777 -0.60 28.17 12.02
CA SER A 777 -1.88 28.83 12.27
C SER A 777 -2.94 27.81 12.68
N VAL A 778 -2.60 26.90 13.59
CA VAL A 778 -3.39 25.69 13.91
C VAL A 778 -4.82 26.01 14.38
N SER A 779 -5.05 27.21 14.95
CA SER A 779 -6.27 27.56 15.71
C SER A 779 -7.03 28.85 15.28
N PRO A 780 -6.84 29.37 14.05
CA PRO A 780 -7.85 30.22 13.41
C PRO A 780 -8.07 29.90 11.92
N VAL A 781 -9.28 30.24 11.44
CA VAL A 781 -9.52 30.42 10.00
C VAL A 781 -8.56 31.50 9.49
N ALA A 782 -7.47 31.08 8.83
CA ALA A 782 -6.53 32.00 8.21
C ALA A 782 -7.14 32.57 6.92
N VAL A 783 -6.87 33.84 6.66
CA VAL A 783 -7.28 34.49 5.41
C VAL A 783 -6.04 34.69 4.52
N PRO A 784 -5.99 34.08 3.33
CA PRO A 784 -4.94 34.35 2.36
C PRO A 784 -5.20 35.72 1.73
N ASN A 785 -4.18 36.58 1.73
CA ASN A 785 -4.22 37.87 1.08
C ASN A 785 -3.20 37.92 -0.06
N TYR A 786 -3.63 38.38 -1.23
CA TYR A 786 -2.76 38.70 -2.35
C TYR A 786 -2.73 40.23 -2.50
N PRO A 787 -1.70 40.94 -2.01
CA PRO A 787 -1.71 42.40 -1.96
C PRO A 787 -1.83 43.09 -3.33
N LYS A 788 -1.58 42.36 -4.43
CA LYS A 788 -1.79 42.84 -5.81
C LYS A 788 -3.25 42.77 -6.28
N VAL A 789 -4.10 42.04 -5.56
CA VAL A 789 -5.49 41.71 -5.92
C VAL A 789 -6.48 42.33 -4.91
N ALA A 790 -6.12 42.34 -3.63
CA ALA A 790 -6.86 42.97 -2.57
C ALA A 790 -5.99 43.97 -1.81
N CYS A 791 -6.52 45.18 -1.60
CA CYS A 791 -5.92 46.16 -0.72
C CYS A 791 -6.06 45.71 0.74
N THR A 792 -5.15 46.20 1.58
CA THR A 792 -5.14 45.92 3.02
C THR A 792 -6.50 46.21 3.67
N SER A 793 -7.22 47.24 3.20
CA SER A 793 -8.52 47.63 3.79
C SER A 793 -9.63 46.61 3.56
N CYS A 794 -9.81 46.15 2.34
CA CYS A 794 -10.79 45.09 2.04
C CYS A 794 -10.43 43.80 2.77
N MET A 795 -9.15 43.51 2.87
CA MET A 795 -8.67 42.33 3.57
C MET A 795 -9.00 42.40 5.07
N LEU A 796 -8.67 43.49 5.76
CA LEU A 796 -8.94 43.64 7.19
C LEU A 796 -10.44 43.59 7.49
N ASP A 797 -11.27 44.22 6.67
CA ASP A 797 -12.74 44.14 6.79
C ASP A 797 -13.24 42.69 6.60
N HIS A 798 -12.71 41.98 5.59
CA HIS A 798 -13.04 40.57 5.37
C HIS A 798 -12.65 39.69 6.56
N ALA A 799 -11.40 39.75 7.03
CA ALA A 799 -10.97 39.00 8.23
C ALA A 799 -11.79 39.37 9.47
N GLY A 800 -12.16 40.64 9.64
CA GLY A 800 -12.99 41.08 10.75
C GLY A 800 -14.35 40.37 10.81
N LYS A 801 -14.91 40.02 9.64
CA LYS A 801 -16.19 39.31 9.49
C LYS A 801 -16.09 37.79 9.62
N VAL A 802 -14.88 37.22 9.47
CA VAL A 802 -14.66 35.77 9.61
C VAL A 802 -14.79 35.38 11.09
N ALA A 803 -15.60 34.37 11.37
CA ALA A 803 -15.75 33.80 12.71
C ALA A 803 -14.55 32.90 13.06
N ARG A 804 -14.03 33.03 14.28
CA ARG A 804 -12.98 32.14 14.81
C ARG A 804 -13.65 31.01 15.61
N THR A 805 -13.39 29.77 15.22
CA THR A 805 -13.75 28.55 15.96
C THR A 805 -12.48 27.86 16.45
N PRO A 806 -12.28 27.64 17.76
CA PRO A 806 -11.10 26.95 18.30
C PRO A 806 -11.04 25.47 17.86
N PHE A 807 -9.83 24.90 17.74
CA PHE A 807 -9.56 23.57 17.19
C PHE A 807 -9.62 22.44 18.25
N ARG A 808 -9.28 22.69 19.52
CA ARG A 808 -9.43 21.72 20.63
C ARG A 808 -9.92 22.36 21.94
N GLU A 809 -10.56 21.58 22.81
CA GLU A 809 -10.83 22.02 24.20
C GLU A 809 -9.51 22.38 24.90
N GLY A 810 -9.41 23.61 25.43
CA GLY A 810 -8.20 24.13 26.09
C GLY A 810 -7.33 25.04 25.22
N GLU A 811 -7.51 25.07 23.90
CA GLU A 811 -6.75 26.00 23.06
C GLU A 811 -7.07 27.46 23.38
N GLY A 812 -6.00 28.20 23.66
CA GLY A 812 -6.06 29.58 24.12
C GLY A 812 -5.81 30.57 23.00
N GLY A 813 -6.36 31.76 23.19
CA GLY A 813 -6.23 32.91 22.30
C GLY A 813 -7.40 33.84 22.51
N GLU A 814 -7.26 35.14 22.23
CA GLU A 814 -8.42 36.01 22.26
C GLU A 814 -9.29 35.68 21.03
N PRO A 815 -10.58 35.30 21.18
CA PRO A 815 -11.45 34.94 20.05
C PRO A 815 -11.58 36.05 19.00
N ALA A 816 -11.23 37.28 19.39
CA ALA A 816 -11.22 38.45 18.53
C ALA A 816 -9.99 38.53 17.60
N ASP A 817 -8.90 37.79 17.86
CA ASP A 817 -7.70 37.84 17.02
C ASP A 817 -7.95 37.26 15.62
N ARG A 818 -7.27 37.80 14.60
CA ARG A 818 -7.42 37.44 13.18
C ARG A 818 -6.08 37.24 12.50
N TYR A 819 -5.98 36.27 11.59
CA TYR A 819 -4.72 35.82 11.01
C TYR A 819 -4.76 35.95 9.50
N ILE A 820 -3.77 36.65 8.96
CA ILE A 820 -3.68 37.03 7.55
C ILE A 820 -2.33 36.58 7.01
N ILE A 821 -2.36 35.75 5.98
CA ILE A 821 -1.16 35.26 5.31
C ILE A 821 -1.02 36.03 4.00
N ASN A 822 -0.07 36.97 3.96
CA ASN A 822 0.20 37.76 2.76
C ASN A 822 1.05 36.95 1.78
N LEU A 823 0.60 36.84 0.53
CA LEU A 823 1.19 35.99 -0.51
C LEU A 823 1.53 36.82 -1.75
N SER A 824 2.66 36.50 -2.36
CA SER A 824 2.97 36.97 -3.72
C SER A 824 1.93 36.44 -4.71
N ALA A 825 1.58 37.24 -5.72
CA ALA A 825 0.65 36.84 -6.79
C ALA A 825 1.17 35.65 -7.63
N ARG A 826 2.48 35.39 -7.58
CA ARG A 826 3.09 34.16 -8.08
C ARG A 826 4.06 33.68 -7.02
N LEU A 827 3.75 32.53 -6.42
CA LEU A 827 4.69 31.83 -5.55
C LEU A 827 5.71 31.12 -6.45
N ALA A 828 6.98 31.27 -6.16
CA ALA A 828 8.03 30.59 -6.88
C ALA A 828 8.02 29.11 -6.51
N GLY A 829 8.05 28.21 -7.51
CA GLY A 829 8.34 26.78 -7.31
C GLY A 829 9.84 26.50 -7.10
N GLN A 830 10.64 27.51 -6.77
CA GLN A 830 12.12 27.45 -6.78
C GLN A 830 12.75 26.61 -5.66
N ASP A 831 11.96 25.96 -4.80
CA ASP A 831 12.50 24.99 -3.83
C ASP A 831 12.97 23.69 -4.49
N GLY A 832 12.65 23.46 -5.78
CA GLY A 832 13.26 22.40 -6.60
C GLY A 832 14.79 22.51 -6.72
N ARG A 833 15.38 23.71 -6.58
CA ARG A 833 16.85 23.90 -6.54
C ARG A 833 17.47 23.55 -5.18
N MET A 834 16.72 23.61 -4.08
CA MET A 834 17.18 23.10 -2.78
C MET A 834 17.20 21.57 -2.74
N ARG A 835 16.29 20.90 -3.49
CA ARG A 835 16.41 19.47 -3.79
C ARG A 835 17.71 19.16 -4.53
N GLN A 836 18.09 20.00 -5.49
CA GLN A 836 19.33 19.82 -6.27
C GLN A 836 20.58 19.95 -5.39
N GLY A 837 20.63 20.90 -4.44
CA GLY A 837 21.73 21.01 -3.47
C GLY A 837 21.69 20.02 -2.28
N LEU A 838 20.70 19.13 -2.24
CA LEU A 838 20.64 17.95 -1.36
C LEU A 838 20.92 16.66 -2.13
N ILE A 839 21.16 16.75 -3.45
CA ILE A 839 21.45 15.65 -4.36
C ILE A 839 22.86 15.83 -4.96
N GLU A 840 23.29 17.08 -5.13
CA GLU A 840 24.68 17.55 -5.31
C GLU A 840 25.33 17.79 -3.95
#